data_AF-X6P3C0-F1
#
_entry.id   AF-X6P3C0-F1
#
_cell.length_a   1.000
_cell.length_b   1.000
_cell.length_c   1.000
_cell.angle_alpha   90.00
_cell.angle_beta   90.00
_cell.angle_gamma   90.00
#
_symmetry.space_group_name_H-M   'P 1'
#
loop_
_entity.id
_entity.type
_entity.pdbx_description
1 polymer ?
#
loop_
_entity_poly.entity_id
_entity_poly.type
_entity_poly.pdbx_seq_one_letter_code
_entity_poly.pdbx_strand_id
1 'polypeptide(L)'
;MNNIITTMRNEFWSDLERSIRAEKEQNRANGFDQFMLIPCFNLLASRNRTQANEDLLKRFDFKNVKKDPNLAARCIDVIETDLKIRYLPNISPMLFAEIYVMQIVHSQNDDDLSEKVLEFLFSKKEFMTVETWVKLWTTPDLKYIDVICNLYKCHFEKWSQFVERLQTTGALKNERVRERLLDVFREKNFQDSVVQSNENFINFISFMLSKKDIIWQNWEHMLQILEHYIDKTDMIYNSSTLTAIFDVLWKHCSEIVKRMANAASERLLNRLTTEESSLALWLQLFKYELNEEKKESLKDSLSKSLYDWIDNKMVREDMDSTQQLVLLLLYPEFWSLLKEYKDLFLAKIKKQRKVILLSSKRWSEKTLKSMKELLEKEFIDMELLDEIFEVIVDVPVQVDSNVNNNAIEEKKENKDEKRKDDKQEMSKKEESKLRSLISHLDYCFLCMPWLPLIQYGATKVKKLEQLQDFMKITLNKLFAMVDDKSIAFYVCEFLEHDNNKNNIKVICTSLPGWGNSNIVQDKVNALSTILTEFKEFIHLKQLYTMVSTQFMDSEDISEQLQKFSHFFDNRDLESFPKASHTYQNEQNMFRKLKSKMQHLEQMNSGNAFKNIWIQYRKEMKEREKLTFEVSMDELYKNVNKKWRELEQVVRDKSLSREELRWLEGCDLHFELRLLFPNQTQQYIESMAKSINEYREKITQLEKMIEPWTELKKATDIVKKYHTSNKKIENDKSWNNFVTSLEDGRKALKNEKISIQVLSQHYDTCINYFGKETLECAELFYLIIKNEEKVIKELATSENFANKEHFANTMETLDNCKEGQFEELVNALRTVNGKIHEHIWDANIQKTSQVAKEILSIYKNNEHFTTKFKQCCDVDLNRISFLVEKAGRLQAVQSFNLLIKAIKDGQWHFVGCDQVLQVNSIVIDNSTEKEQREEWLVLHIDKEKLNCDQVEQAIDHVLLGFSKEKKLKEITKLIEKFGVCKDIQTLRVAFWRKGGRQVIEKLQLEVKEPLSEFKKLQSEWQKKLKEWRDECVKLRTEYPILNYFTFNEIHRLCEKLNDIVSCRQKHREILCSKFILPFLQRIDPSLSNVLPFVEKWRFEVVEKNKALTQFGTVFSDIWVNSKKHCDTQLHTSPMWT
;
A
#
# COMPACT_ATOMS: atom_id res chain seq x y z
N MET A 1 29.18 -1.48 79.89
CA MET A 1 29.48 -2.64 79.01
C MET A 1 28.49 -2.78 77.84
N ASN A 2 27.17 -2.70 78.04
CA ASN A 2 26.20 -2.83 76.92
C ASN A 2 26.40 -1.81 75.78
N ASN A 3 26.83 -0.58 76.08
CA ASN A 3 27.14 0.38 75.01
C ASN A 3 28.37 -0.03 74.18
N ILE A 4 29.42 -0.61 74.78
CA ILE A 4 30.63 -1.02 74.05
C ILE A 4 30.35 -2.23 73.16
N ILE A 5 29.64 -3.25 73.64
CA ILE A 5 29.29 -4.43 72.83
C ILE A 5 28.35 -4.02 71.69
N THR A 6 27.42 -3.11 71.93
CA THR A 6 26.50 -2.63 70.88
C THR A 6 27.25 -1.76 69.86
N THR A 7 28.21 -0.94 70.29
CA THR A 7 29.08 -0.16 69.40
C THR A 7 30.00 -1.06 68.58
N MET A 8 30.71 -2.00 69.20
CA MET A 8 31.56 -2.98 68.51
C MET A 8 30.75 -3.83 67.53
N ARG A 9 29.54 -4.25 67.92
CA ARG A 9 28.61 -4.95 67.03
C ARG A 9 28.27 -4.05 65.84
N ASN A 10 27.89 -2.80 66.06
CA ASN A 10 27.54 -1.87 64.99
C ASN A 10 28.73 -1.54 64.06
N GLU A 11 29.93 -1.35 64.59
CA GLU A 11 31.15 -1.11 63.80
C GLU A 11 31.53 -2.35 62.99
N PHE A 12 31.58 -3.53 63.61
CA PHE A 12 31.85 -4.80 62.92
C PHE A 12 30.84 -5.03 61.79
N TRP A 13 29.55 -4.83 62.05
CA TRP A 13 28.51 -4.94 61.03
C TRP A 13 28.66 -3.91 59.91
N SER A 14 29.01 -2.65 60.23
CA SER A 14 29.22 -1.61 59.23
C SER A 14 30.44 -1.88 58.35
N ASP A 15 31.53 -2.38 58.92
CA ASP A 15 32.75 -2.72 58.19
C ASP A 15 32.53 -3.97 57.34
N LEU A 16 31.88 -4.99 57.90
CA LEU A 16 31.55 -6.22 57.18
C LEU A 16 30.61 -5.94 56.00
N GLU A 17 29.60 -5.10 56.20
CA GLU A 17 28.70 -4.66 55.13
C GLU A 17 29.44 -3.89 54.05
N ARG A 18 30.43 -3.06 54.40
CA ARG A 18 31.27 -2.34 53.44
C ARG A 18 32.17 -3.29 52.64
N SER A 19 32.77 -4.28 53.29
CA SER A 19 33.62 -5.30 52.65
C SER A 19 32.85 -6.23 51.71
N ILE A 20 31.62 -6.61 52.06
CA ILE A 20 30.78 -7.44 51.20
C ILE A 20 30.16 -6.62 50.05
N ARG A 21 29.86 -5.32 50.27
CA ARG A 21 29.26 -4.42 49.26
C ARG A 21 30.26 -3.76 48.30
N ALA A 22 31.57 -3.93 48.47
CA ALA A 22 32.56 -3.27 47.61
C ALA A 22 32.37 -3.61 46.12
N GLU A 23 32.35 -2.58 45.25
CA GLU A 23 32.10 -2.71 43.80
C GLU A 23 33.31 -3.21 42.98
N LYS A 24 34.53 -3.19 43.55
CA LYS A 24 35.76 -3.69 42.90
C LYS A 24 36.10 -5.10 43.42
N GLU A 25 36.25 -6.07 42.51
CA GLU A 25 36.53 -7.49 42.83
C GLU A 25 37.74 -7.71 43.75
N GLN A 26 38.80 -6.91 43.61
CA GLN A 26 40.02 -7.04 44.43
C GLN A 26 39.81 -6.76 45.93
N ASN A 27 38.68 -6.15 46.32
CA ASN A 27 38.35 -5.84 47.71
C ASN A 27 37.19 -6.67 48.28
N ARG A 28 36.65 -7.65 47.52
CA ARG A 28 35.61 -8.57 48.01
C ARG A 28 36.24 -9.77 48.69
N ALA A 29 35.76 -10.13 49.88
CA ALA A 29 36.15 -11.37 50.56
C ALA A 29 35.79 -12.58 49.67
N ASN A 30 36.69 -13.57 49.56
CA ASN A 30 36.42 -14.76 48.75
C ASN A 30 35.31 -15.62 49.40
N GLY A 31 34.72 -16.55 48.64
CA GLY A 31 33.59 -17.34 49.13
C GLY A 31 33.88 -18.16 50.39
N PHE A 32 35.13 -18.58 50.59
CA PHE A 32 35.52 -19.35 51.78
C PHE A 32 35.69 -18.43 52.98
N ASP A 33 36.29 -17.25 52.79
CA ASP A 33 36.40 -16.25 53.85
C ASP A 33 35.01 -15.84 54.34
N GLN A 34 34.04 -15.73 53.43
CA GLN A 34 32.64 -15.51 53.77
C GLN A 34 32.03 -16.69 54.54
N PHE A 35 32.32 -17.94 54.15
CA PHE A 35 31.90 -19.14 54.87
C PHE A 35 32.46 -19.19 56.30
N MET A 36 33.73 -18.80 56.52
CA MET A 36 34.34 -18.70 57.85
C MET A 36 33.62 -17.70 58.77
N LEU A 37 32.84 -16.76 58.23
CA LEU A 37 32.11 -15.80 59.05
C LEU A 37 30.83 -16.39 59.66
N ILE A 38 30.28 -17.49 59.13
CA ILE A 38 29.02 -18.09 59.63
C ILE A 38 29.02 -18.30 61.16
N PRO A 39 30.05 -18.91 61.77
CA PRO A 39 30.14 -19.00 63.24
C PRO A 39 30.05 -17.63 63.92
N CYS A 40 30.71 -16.61 63.37
CA CYS A 40 30.69 -15.23 63.88
C CYS A 40 29.30 -14.58 63.75
N PHE A 41 28.57 -14.84 62.67
CA PHE A 41 27.18 -14.40 62.50
C PHE A 41 26.28 -14.98 63.59
N ASN A 42 26.37 -16.28 63.82
CA ASN A 42 25.61 -16.94 64.87
C ASN A 42 25.96 -16.40 66.25
N LEU A 43 27.23 -16.08 66.52
CA LEU A 43 27.68 -15.49 67.78
C LEU A 43 27.17 -14.06 67.99
N LEU A 44 27.17 -13.23 66.95
CA LEU A 44 26.90 -11.79 67.05
C LEU A 44 25.44 -11.40 66.69
N ALA A 45 24.64 -12.34 66.19
CA ALA A 45 23.26 -12.10 65.78
C ALA A 45 22.39 -11.63 66.96
N SER A 46 21.59 -10.59 66.71
CA SER A 46 20.52 -10.16 67.61
C SER A 46 19.17 -10.35 66.91
N ARG A 47 18.12 -10.73 67.66
CA ARG A 47 16.77 -11.00 67.11
C ARG A 47 16.16 -9.86 66.28
N ASN A 48 16.64 -8.62 66.42
CA ASN A 48 16.07 -7.45 65.75
C ASN A 48 16.66 -7.16 64.35
N ARG A 49 17.60 -7.98 63.85
CA ARG A 49 18.23 -7.78 62.53
C ARG A 49 18.09 -8.98 61.58
N THR A 50 17.11 -9.85 61.80
CA THR A 50 16.90 -11.07 60.99
C THR A 50 16.81 -10.78 59.48
N GLN A 51 16.05 -9.74 59.10
CA GLN A 51 15.91 -9.32 57.69
C GLN A 51 17.22 -8.82 57.08
N ALA A 52 17.97 -7.98 57.82
CA ALA A 52 19.25 -7.45 57.37
C ALA A 52 20.31 -8.55 57.25
N ASN A 53 20.27 -9.55 58.14
CA ASN A 53 21.14 -10.70 58.10
C ASN A 53 20.83 -11.57 56.87
N GLU A 54 19.55 -11.86 56.59
CA GLU A 54 19.13 -12.61 55.39
C GLU A 54 19.53 -11.90 54.09
N ASP A 55 19.34 -10.58 54.00
CA ASP A 55 19.71 -9.82 52.81
C ASP A 55 21.22 -9.73 52.60
N LEU A 56 21.99 -9.80 53.68
CA LEU A 56 23.45 -9.84 53.63
C LEU A 56 23.94 -11.24 53.24
N LEU A 57 23.30 -12.31 53.73
CA LEU A 57 23.60 -13.69 53.35
C LEU A 57 23.28 -14.00 51.89
N LYS A 58 22.23 -13.41 51.31
CA LYS A 58 21.97 -13.51 49.87
C LYS A 58 23.14 -13.02 49.00
N ARG A 59 24.02 -12.17 49.56
CA ARG A 59 25.20 -11.64 48.88
C ARG A 59 26.44 -12.50 49.07
N PHE A 60 26.35 -13.59 49.83
CA PHE A 60 27.47 -14.49 50.02
C PHE A 60 27.64 -15.32 48.75
N ASP A 61 28.84 -15.33 48.23
CA ASP A 61 29.22 -16.03 47.02
C ASP A 61 30.01 -17.29 47.37
N PHE A 62 29.29 -18.31 47.82
CA PHE A 62 29.86 -19.61 48.14
C PHE A 62 30.34 -20.40 46.89
N LYS A 63 30.16 -19.87 45.68
CA LYS A 63 30.63 -20.51 44.44
C LYS A 63 32.10 -20.18 44.16
N ASN A 64 32.55 -18.99 44.54
CA ASN A 64 33.90 -18.50 44.26
C ASN A 64 34.88 -18.83 45.40
N VAL A 65 35.06 -20.12 45.66
CA VAL A 65 36.06 -20.68 46.59
C VAL A 65 37.27 -21.19 45.80
N LYS A 66 38.47 -20.71 46.13
CA LYS A 66 39.71 -21.21 45.52
C LYS A 66 39.97 -22.66 45.97
N LYS A 67 40.30 -23.55 45.02
CA LYS A 67 40.74 -24.92 45.35
C LYS A 67 41.98 -24.88 46.23
N ASP A 68 41.89 -25.55 47.38
CA ASP A 68 42.95 -25.72 48.36
C ASP A 68 42.98 -27.21 48.75
N PRO A 69 44.14 -27.89 48.73
CA PRO A 69 44.26 -29.30 49.15
C PRO A 69 43.70 -29.55 50.56
N ASN A 70 43.73 -28.55 51.44
CA ASN A 70 43.21 -28.65 52.80
C ASN A 70 41.76 -28.15 52.92
N LEU A 71 41.07 -27.88 51.80
CA LEU A 71 39.72 -27.30 51.83
C LEU A 71 38.72 -28.17 52.61
N ALA A 72 38.80 -29.49 52.49
CA ALA A 72 37.96 -30.40 53.27
C ALA A 72 38.14 -30.19 54.78
N ALA A 73 39.39 -30.19 55.25
CA ALA A 73 39.72 -29.96 56.66
C ALA A 73 39.27 -28.57 57.13
N ARG A 74 39.51 -27.53 56.31
CA ARG A 74 39.10 -26.15 56.63
C ARG A 74 37.58 -26.00 56.69
N CYS A 75 36.83 -26.63 55.77
CA CYS A 75 35.38 -26.66 55.80
C CYS A 75 34.87 -27.34 57.08
N ILE A 76 35.47 -28.50 57.40
CA ILE A 76 35.17 -29.27 58.61
C ILE A 76 35.43 -28.43 59.87
N ASP A 77 36.56 -27.72 59.96
CA ASP A 77 36.90 -26.86 61.10
C ASP A 77 35.87 -25.75 61.31
N VAL A 78 35.39 -25.13 60.22
CA VAL A 78 34.34 -24.11 60.29
C VAL A 78 33.02 -24.71 60.76
N ILE A 79 32.62 -25.87 60.24
CA ILE A 79 31.41 -26.57 60.68
C ILE A 79 31.51 -26.93 62.16
N GLU A 80 32.64 -27.46 62.61
CA GLU A 80 32.85 -27.83 64.00
C GLU A 80 32.83 -26.60 64.92
N THR A 81 33.42 -25.49 64.48
CA THR A 81 33.41 -24.22 65.22
C THR A 81 32.00 -23.64 65.30
N ASP A 82 31.26 -23.62 64.19
CA ASP A 82 29.86 -23.20 64.15
C ASP A 82 29.02 -24.04 65.12
N LEU A 83 29.13 -25.36 65.03
CA LEU A 83 28.44 -26.29 65.91
C LEU A 83 28.71 -25.94 67.38
N LYS A 84 29.97 -25.78 67.80
CA LYS A 84 30.31 -25.40 69.18
C LYS A 84 29.67 -24.09 69.62
N ILE A 85 29.63 -23.07 68.76
CA ILE A 85 28.99 -21.78 69.07
C ILE A 85 27.48 -21.93 69.26
N ARG A 86 26.82 -22.74 68.43
CA ARG A 86 25.35 -22.95 68.51
C ARG A 86 24.89 -23.56 69.83
N TYR A 87 25.79 -24.21 70.57
CA TYR A 87 25.49 -24.80 71.89
C TYR A 87 25.73 -23.85 73.07
N LEU A 88 26.22 -22.61 72.85
CA LEU A 88 26.38 -21.64 73.93
C LEU A 88 25.02 -21.11 74.43
N PRO A 89 24.84 -20.94 75.76
CA PRO A 89 23.60 -20.40 76.32
C PRO A 89 23.32 -18.98 75.81
N ASN A 90 22.06 -18.68 75.50
CA ASN A 90 21.56 -17.38 74.99
C ASN A 90 21.90 -17.06 73.51
N ILE A 91 22.44 -18.01 72.75
CA ILE A 91 22.54 -17.90 71.29
C ILE A 91 21.33 -18.57 70.64
N SER A 92 20.68 -17.87 69.71
CA SER A 92 19.64 -18.42 68.85
C SER A 92 20.22 -18.49 67.44
N PRO A 93 20.76 -19.64 67.00
CA PRO A 93 21.43 -19.72 65.72
C PRO A 93 20.46 -19.45 64.57
N MET A 94 20.92 -18.64 63.62
CA MET A 94 20.18 -18.31 62.41
C MET A 94 20.72 -19.07 61.18
N LEU A 95 21.96 -19.57 61.26
CA LEU A 95 22.67 -20.22 60.15
C LEU A 95 23.24 -21.58 60.56
N PHE A 96 23.41 -22.45 59.57
CA PHE A 96 23.89 -23.81 59.74
C PHE A 96 25.01 -24.07 58.72
N ALA A 97 26.26 -24.12 59.18
CA ALA A 97 27.41 -24.26 58.29
C ALA A 97 27.33 -25.51 57.39
N GLU A 98 26.74 -26.61 57.88
CA GLU A 98 26.51 -27.85 57.14
C GLU A 98 25.58 -27.73 55.92
N ILE A 99 24.70 -26.71 55.89
CA ILE A 99 23.86 -26.44 54.71
C ILE A 99 24.68 -25.69 53.67
N TYR A 100 25.42 -24.67 54.08
CA TYR A 100 26.21 -23.83 53.18
C TYR A 100 27.45 -24.52 52.64
N VAL A 101 28.05 -25.46 53.39
CA VAL A 101 29.17 -26.26 52.89
C VAL A 101 28.79 -27.07 51.66
N MET A 102 27.53 -27.54 51.56
CA MET A 102 27.09 -28.29 50.39
C MET A 102 27.06 -27.45 49.13
N GLN A 103 26.85 -26.13 49.26
CA GLN A 103 26.98 -25.23 48.12
C GLN A 103 28.44 -25.11 47.66
N ILE A 104 29.38 -25.07 48.60
CA ILE A 104 30.82 -25.04 48.32
C ILE A 104 31.23 -26.35 47.66
N VAL A 105 30.92 -27.49 48.27
CA VAL A 105 31.22 -28.83 47.76
C VAL A 105 30.66 -29.01 46.35
N HIS A 106 29.38 -28.65 46.15
CA HIS A 106 28.75 -28.66 44.83
C HIS A 106 29.51 -27.80 43.82
N SER A 107 29.92 -26.58 44.19
CA SER A 107 30.66 -25.68 43.29
C SER A 107 32.05 -26.19 42.90
N GLN A 108 32.71 -26.95 43.78
CA GLN A 108 34.03 -27.52 43.51
C GLN A 108 33.98 -28.73 42.58
N ASN A 109 32.83 -29.42 42.54
CA ASN A 109 32.59 -30.62 41.75
C ASN A 109 33.73 -31.64 41.89
N ASP A 110 34.07 -31.97 43.14
CA ASP A 110 35.21 -32.80 43.50
C ASP A 110 34.73 -33.96 44.37
N ASP A 111 34.81 -35.17 43.82
CA ASP A 111 34.24 -36.38 44.45
C ASP A 111 34.94 -36.71 45.78
N ASP A 112 36.26 -36.53 45.88
CA ASP A 112 37.03 -36.80 47.11
C ASP A 112 36.69 -35.79 48.21
N LEU A 113 36.54 -34.51 47.85
CA LEU A 113 36.04 -33.49 48.77
C LEU A 113 34.61 -33.80 49.24
N SER A 114 33.74 -34.16 48.30
CA SER A 114 32.33 -34.48 48.57
C SER A 114 32.21 -35.68 49.50
N GLU A 115 32.96 -36.75 49.22
CA GLU A 115 33.01 -37.95 50.03
C GLU A 115 33.54 -37.67 51.43
N LYS A 116 34.66 -36.94 51.56
CA LYS A 116 35.24 -36.59 52.88
C LYS A 116 34.30 -35.77 53.75
N VAL A 117 33.63 -34.77 53.16
CA VAL A 117 32.67 -33.92 53.89
C VAL A 117 31.42 -34.73 54.28
N LEU A 118 30.89 -35.56 53.37
CA LEU A 118 29.74 -36.43 53.66
C LEU A 118 30.05 -37.46 54.76
N GLU A 119 31.20 -38.14 54.68
CA GLU A 119 31.64 -39.09 55.71
C GLU A 119 31.82 -38.40 57.07
N PHE A 120 32.38 -37.19 57.09
CA PHE A 120 32.49 -36.41 58.33
C PHE A 120 31.11 -36.14 58.95
N LEU A 121 30.13 -35.70 58.17
CA LEU A 121 28.77 -35.45 58.65
C LEU A 121 28.10 -36.72 59.20
N PHE A 122 28.31 -37.87 58.57
CA PHE A 122 27.81 -39.15 59.10
C PHE A 122 28.53 -39.58 60.40
N SER A 123 29.80 -39.22 60.56
CA SER A 123 30.61 -39.62 61.73
C SER A 123 30.26 -38.87 63.03
N LYS A 124 29.78 -37.62 62.97
CA LYS A 124 29.53 -36.75 64.14
C LYS A 124 28.08 -36.83 64.64
N LYS A 125 27.69 -37.99 65.15
CA LYS A 125 26.32 -38.27 65.65
C LYS A 125 25.85 -37.36 66.78
N GLU A 126 26.77 -36.85 67.60
CA GLU A 126 26.45 -35.94 68.72
C GLU A 126 25.92 -34.57 68.24
N PHE A 127 26.21 -34.21 66.99
CA PHE A 127 25.89 -32.89 66.42
C PHE A 127 24.92 -32.98 65.23
N MET A 128 25.01 -34.04 64.42
CA MET A 128 24.13 -34.31 63.28
C MET A 128 22.89 -35.12 63.71
N THR A 129 21.97 -34.44 64.38
CA THR A 129 20.69 -35.03 64.84
C THR A 129 19.77 -35.40 63.67
N VAL A 130 18.72 -36.19 63.94
CA VAL A 130 17.65 -36.49 62.96
C VAL A 130 17.07 -35.20 62.38
N GLU A 131 16.85 -34.19 63.22
CA GLU A 131 16.33 -32.88 62.79
C GLU A 131 17.30 -32.17 61.86
N THR A 132 18.61 -32.29 62.08
CA THR A 132 19.65 -31.72 61.20
C THR A 132 19.62 -32.40 59.83
N TRP A 133 19.52 -33.73 59.78
CA TRP A 133 19.37 -34.48 58.53
C TRP A 133 18.07 -34.12 57.80
N VAL A 134 16.94 -34.06 58.52
CA VAL A 134 15.67 -33.64 57.95
C VAL A 134 15.77 -32.22 57.39
N LYS A 135 16.38 -31.28 58.11
CA LYS A 135 16.62 -29.92 57.61
C LYS A 135 17.49 -29.91 56.35
N LEU A 136 18.58 -30.66 56.32
CA LEU A 136 19.46 -30.74 55.14
C LEU A 136 18.69 -31.24 53.90
N TRP A 137 17.86 -32.26 54.06
CA TRP A 137 17.03 -32.84 52.99
C TRP A 137 15.80 -32.01 52.61
N THR A 138 15.31 -31.16 53.51
CA THR A 138 14.10 -30.34 53.30
C THR A 138 14.41 -28.87 53.00
N THR A 139 15.69 -28.48 53.00
CA THR A 139 16.11 -27.14 52.61
C THR A 139 15.84 -26.94 51.11
N PRO A 140 15.34 -25.76 50.67
CA PRO A 140 15.03 -25.50 49.26
C PRO A 140 16.23 -25.58 48.31
N ASP A 141 17.47 -25.51 48.83
CA ASP A 141 18.69 -25.58 48.04
C ASP A 141 19.05 -27.05 47.75
N LEU A 142 18.69 -27.52 46.55
CA LEU A 142 18.84 -28.91 46.10
C LEU A 142 20.30 -29.34 45.85
N LYS A 143 21.28 -28.45 46.00
CA LYS A 143 22.70 -28.75 45.74
C LYS A 143 23.25 -29.95 46.53
N TYR A 144 22.69 -30.25 47.69
CA TYR A 144 23.06 -31.45 48.45
C TYR A 144 22.68 -32.74 47.70
N ILE A 145 21.48 -32.77 47.11
CA ILE A 145 21.00 -33.88 46.29
C ILE A 145 21.88 -34.00 45.06
N ASP A 146 22.19 -32.88 44.40
CA ASP A 146 23.09 -32.86 43.23
C ASP A 146 24.47 -33.44 43.56
N VAL A 147 25.05 -33.10 44.72
CA VAL A 147 26.33 -33.66 45.17
C VAL A 147 26.26 -35.18 45.32
N ILE A 148 25.18 -35.73 45.89
CA ILE A 148 25.01 -37.19 46.03
C ILE A 148 24.81 -37.84 44.66
N CYS A 149 23.95 -37.28 43.82
CA CYS A 149 23.69 -37.76 42.47
C CYS A 149 24.98 -37.78 41.63
N ASN A 150 25.80 -36.73 41.73
CA ASN A 150 27.08 -36.64 41.05
C ASN A 150 28.11 -37.62 41.61
N LEU A 151 28.15 -37.84 42.93
CA LEU A 151 29.10 -38.75 43.57
C LEU A 151 28.78 -40.22 43.28
N TYR A 152 27.51 -40.61 43.27
CA TYR A 152 27.10 -42.01 43.13
C TYR A 152 26.67 -42.40 41.71
N LYS A 153 26.13 -41.47 40.90
CA LYS A 153 25.70 -41.72 39.51
C LYS A 153 24.86 -43.02 39.42
N CYS A 154 25.22 -43.93 38.51
CA CYS A 154 24.58 -45.24 38.34
C CYS A 154 25.26 -46.38 39.15
N HIS A 155 26.10 -46.06 40.15
CA HIS A 155 26.67 -47.06 41.06
C HIS A 155 25.65 -47.42 42.15
N PHE A 156 24.70 -48.29 41.82
CA PHE A 156 23.58 -48.62 42.71
C PHE A 156 23.98 -49.35 44.00
N GLU A 157 25.19 -49.90 44.06
CA GLU A 157 25.80 -50.42 45.29
C GLU A 157 26.09 -49.29 46.28
N LYS A 158 26.61 -48.14 45.81
CA LYS A 158 26.85 -46.96 46.66
C LYS A 158 25.54 -46.33 47.12
N TRP A 159 24.55 -46.24 46.22
CA TRP A 159 23.18 -45.83 46.59
C TRP A 159 22.58 -46.72 47.67
N SER A 160 22.78 -48.05 47.56
CA SER A 160 22.31 -48.99 48.58
C SER A 160 22.93 -48.74 49.95
N GLN A 161 24.25 -48.53 50.02
CA GLN A 161 24.96 -48.22 51.26
C GLN A 161 24.51 -46.87 51.85
N PHE A 162 24.29 -45.87 51.01
CA PHE A 162 23.83 -44.55 51.42
C PHE A 162 22.43 -44.60 52.05
N VAL A 163 21.50 -45.31 51.42
CA VAL A 163 20.13 -45.50 51.92
C VAL A 163 20.15 -46.22 53.27
N GLU A 164 21.01 -47.23 53.45
CA GLU A 164 21.17 -47.93 54.74
C GLU A 164 21.69 -47.00 55.85
N ARG A 165 22.61 -46.09 55.54
CA ARG A 165 23.11 -45.10 56.50
C ARG A 165 22.01 -44.11 56.91
N LEU A 166 21.20 -43.60 55.97
CA LEU A 166 20.05 -42.75 56.28
C LEU A 166 18.94 -43.48 57.05
N GLN A 167 18.78 -44.77 56.81
CA GLN A 167 17.87 -45.61 57.59
C GLN A 167 18.35 -45.72 59.04
N THR A 168 19.66 -45.91 59.24
CA THR A 168 20.29 -46.06 60.56
C THR A 168 20.24 -44.77 61.38
N THR A 169 20.37 -43.60 60.75
CA THR A 169 20.19 -42.30 61.43
C THR A 169 18.72 -42.01 61.76
N GLY A 170 17.77 -42.78 61.23
CA GLY A 170 16.33 -42.56 61.42
C GLY A 170 15.76 -41.47 60.51
N ALA A 171 16.54 -40.88 59.61
CA ALA A 171 16.09 -39.82 58.71
C ALA A 171 14.98 -40.29 57.75
N LEU A 172 15.06 -41.54 57.26
CA LEU A 172 14.04 -42.13 56.37
C LEU A 172 12.69 -42.44 57.06
N LYS A 173 12.59 -42.28 58.39
CA LYS A 173 11.29 -42.31 59.08
C LYS A 173 10.48 -41.04 58.82
N ASN A 174 11.13 -39.93 58.43
CA ASN A 174 10.46 -38.72 58.03
C ASN A 174 9.96 -38.84 56.58
N GLU A 175 8.65 -38.66 56.39
CA GLU A 175 8.00 -38.78 55.07
C GLU A 175 8.58 -37.82 54.04
N ARG A 176 8.87 -36.56 54.42
CA ARG A 176 9.43 -35.55 53.51
C ARG A 176 10.81 -35.95 52.98
N VAL A 177 11.63 -36.61 53.80
CA VAL A 177 12.95 -37.10 53.36
C VAL A 177 12.79 -38.21 52.33
N ARG A 178 11.80 -39.09 52.52
CA ARG A 178 11.53 -40.18 51.59
C ARG A 178 10.91 -39.70 50.28
N GLU A 179 9.97 -38.77 50.32
CA GLU A 179 9.42 -38.11 49.14
C GLU A 179 10.53 -37.43 48.35
N ARG A 180 11.42 -36.70 49.01
CA ARG A 180 12.59 -36.10 48.36
C ARG A 180 13.51 -37.13 47.73
N LEU A 181 13.74 -38.28 48.36
CA LEU A 181 14.53 -39.35 47.77
C LEU A 181 13.83 -39.98 46.54
N LEU A 182 12.50 -40.11 46.57
CA LEU A 182 11.72 -40.56 45.40
C LEU A 182 11.76 -39.54 44.26
N ASP A 183 11.76 -38.25 44.57
CA ASP A 183 11.90 -37.17 43.59
C ASP A 183 13.24 -37.28 42.84
N VAL A 184 14.33 -37.67 43.52
CA VAL A 184 15.64 -37.89 42.87
C VAL A 184 15.55 -38.89 41.72
N PHE A 185 14.88 -40.02 41.94
CA PHE A 185 14.71 -41.04 40.90
C PHE A 185 13.75 -40.61 39.78
N ARG A 186 13.05 -39.48 39.96
CA ARG A 186 12.23 -38.81 38.95
C ARG A 186 12.94 -37.63 38.29
N GLU A 187 14.11 -37.23 38.77
CA GLU A 187 14.86 -36.12 38.18
C GLU A 187 15.45 -36.52 36.83
N LYS A 188 15.33 -35.62 35.85
CA LYS A 188 15.73 -35.86 34.47
C LYS A 188 17.21 -36.27 34.34
N ASN A 189 18.12 -35.59 35.04
CA ASN A 189 19.56 -35.90 34.96
C ASN A 189 19.88 -37.33 35.43
N PHE A 190 19.17 -37.80 36.45
CA PHE A 190 19.29 -39.16 36.94
C PHE A 190 18.70 -40.14 35.92
N GLN A 191 17.48 -39.87 35.43
CA GLN A 191 16.82 -40.68 34.42
C GLN A 191 17.68 -40.85 33.16
N ASP A 192 18.20 -39.75 32.62
CA ASP A 192 19.08 -39.73 31.45
C ASP A 192 20.31 -40.62 31.67
N SER A 193 20.90 -40.59 32.87
CA SER A 193 22.06 -41.43 33.22
C SER A 193 21.69 -42.91 33.31
N VAL A 194 20.50 -43.23 33.79
CA VAL A 194 20.02 -44.61 33.90
C VAL A 194 19.67 -45.21 32.53
N VAL A 195 19.01 -44.45 31.65
CA VAL A 195 18.58 -44.95 30.33
C VAL A 195 19.66 -44.87 29.24
N GLN A 196 20.85 -44.36 29.56
CA GLN A 196 22.01 -44.36 28.65
C GLN A 196 22.40 -45.76 28.16
N SER A 197 22.14 -46.80 28.95
CA SER A 197 22.38 -48.18 28.53
C SER A 197 21.30 -49.11 29.06
N ASN A 198 21.01 -50.16 28.28
CA ASN A 198 20.11 -51.24 28.69
C ASN A 198 20.60 -51.90 30.00
N GLU A 199 21.92 -52.00 30.20
CA GLU A 199 22.53 -52.56 31.43
C GLU A 199 22.28 -51.68 32.66
N ASN A 200 22.47 -50.36 32.55
CA ASN A 200 22.20 -49.43 33.65
C ASN A 200 20.73 -49.48 34.07
N PHE A 201 19.81 -49.56 33.11
CA PHE A 201 18.38 -49.65 33.41
C PHE A 201 17.99 -50.99 34.06
N ILE A 202 18.57 -52.11 33.59
CA ILE A 202 18.38 -53.41 34.24
C ILE A 202 18.92 -53.40 35.68
N ASN A 203 20.09 -52.81 35.89
CA ASN A 203 20.69 -52.66 37.23
C ASN A 203 19.82 -51.76 38.13
N PHE A 204 19.22 -50.71 37.58
CA PHE A 204 18.27 -49.86 38.30
C PHE A 204 17.00 -50.60 38.68
N ILE A 205 16.40 -51.38 37.75
CA ILE A 205 15.25 -52.24 38.05
C ILE A 205 15.60 -53.22 39.18
N SER A 206 16.78 -53.82 39.13
CA SER A 206 17.28 -54.72 40.17
C SER A 206 17.44 -54.01 41.52
N PHE A 207 17.97 -52.79 41.52
CA PHE A 207 18.05 -51.94 42.71
C PHE A 207 16.67 -51.62 43.29
N MET A 208 15.71 -51.20 42.46
CA MET A 208 14.32 -50.94 42.86
C MET A 208 13.70 -52.15 43.55
N LEU A 209 13.86 -53.35 42.97
CA LEU A 209 13.37 -54.59 43.53
C LEU A 209 14.04 -54.92 44.88
N SER A 210 15.35 -54.68 45.00
CA SER A 210 16.12 -54.97 46.23
C SER A 210 15.79 -54.05 47.41
N LYS A 211 15.39 -52.80 47.15
CA LYS A 211 15.09 -51.78 48.18
C LYS A 211 13.59 -51.43 48.25
N LYS A 212 12.72 -52.28 47.68
CA LYS A 212 11.28 -52.05 47.55
C LYS A 212 10.58 -51.69 48.87
N ASP A 213 10.93 -52.38 49.96
CA ASP A 213 10.28 -52.22 51.27
C ASP A 213 10.87 -51.07 52.10
N ILE A 214 11.98 -50.47 51.66
CA ILE A 214 12.70 -49.41 52.37
C ILE A 214 12.35 -48.04 51.78
N ILE A 215 12.46 -47.89 50.45
CA ILE A 215 12.28 -46.62 49.75
C ILE A 215 10.83 -46.47 49.26
N TRP A 216 10.31 -47.48 48.55
CA TRP A 216 9.03 -47.36 47.84
C TRP A 216 7.82 -47.70 48.71
N GLN A 217 7.96 -48.66 49.64
CA GLN A 217 6.96 -49.18 50.60
C GLN A 217 5.64 -49.71 50.00
N ASN A 218 5.29 -49.33 48.77
CA ASN A 218 4.13 -49.76 48.00
C ASN A 218 4.55 -49.95 46.53
N TRP A 219 4.00 -51.00 45.90
CA TRP A 219 4.17 -51.30 44.48
C TRP A 219 3.66 -50.18 43.56
N GLU A 220 2.68 -49.39 43.98
CA GLU A 220 2.16 -48.27 43.18
C GLU A 220 3.25 -47.24 42.86
N HIS A 221 4.06 -46.84 43.83
CA HIS A 221 5.16 -45.89 43.60
C HIS A 221 6.23 -46.47 42.68
N MET A 222 6.51 -47.78 42.81
CA MET A 222 7.48 -48.47 41.96
C MET A 222 6.99 -48.52 40.51
N LEU A 223 5.72 -48.89 40.31
CA LEU A 223 5.10 -48.94 38.99
C LEU A 223 4.97 -47.55 38.36
N GLN A 224 4.67 -46.50 39.13
CA GLN A 224 4.66 -45.13 38.61
C GLN A 224 6.03 -44.70 38.07
N ILE A 225 7.12 -45.06 38.77
CA ILE A 225 8.47 -44.78 38.26
C ILE A 225 8.72 -45.61 37.01
N LEU A 226 8.47 -46.92 37.02
CA LEU A 226 8.70 -47.76 35.85
C LEU A 226 7.89 -47.30 34.62
N GLU A 227 6.62 -46.97 34.81
CA GLU A 227 5.73 -46.41 33.80
C GLU A 227 6.27 -45.09 33.23
N HIS A 228 6.79 -44.22 34.10
CA HIS A 228 7.41 -42.97 33.67
C HIS A 228 8.66 -43.23 32.81
N TYR A 229 9.48 -44.23 33.16
CA TYR A 229 10.62 -44.62 32.33
C TYR A 229 10.16 -45.22 30.98
N ILE A 230 9.09 -46.01 30.96
CA ILE A 230 8.52 -46.57 29.71
C ILE A 230 7.95 -45.47 28.80
N ASP A 231 7.29 -44.46 29.37
CA ASP A 231 6.55 -43.44 28.62
C ASP A 231 7.39 -42.19 28.26
N LYS A 232 8.34 -41.79 29.11
CA LYS A 232 9.03 -40.48 29.01
C LYS A 232 10.49 -40.52 28.56
N THR A 233 11.04 -41.70 28.29
CA THR A 233 12.45 -41.85 27.90
C THR A 233 12.59 -42.37 26.49
N ASP A 234 13.62 -41.97 25.74
CA ASP A 234 13.86 -42.42 24.35
C ASP A 234 14.66 -43.74 24.28
N MET A 235 14.61 -44.56 25.33
CA MET A 235 15.40 -45.79 25.42
C MET A 235 14.98 -46.83 24.36
N ILE A 236 15.94 -47.34 23.59
CA ILE A 236 15.73 -48.47 22.67
C ILE A 236 15.89 -49.78 23.45
N TYR A 237 14.81 -50.53 23.56
CA TYR A 237 14.79 -51.81 24.26
C TYR A 237 15.46 -52.90 23.44
N ASN A 238 16.31 -53.70 24.08
CA ASN A 238 16.65 -55.03 23.58
C ASN A 238 15.74 -56.09 24.24
N SER A 239 15.86 -57.34 23.77
CA SER A 239 15.06 -58.47 24.28
C SER A 239 15.22 -58.67 25.79
N SER A 240 16.45 -58.53 26.33
CA SER A 240 16.73 -58.70 27.77
C SER A 240 16.07 -57.64 28.63
N THR A 241 16.09 -56.38 28.19
CA THR A 241 15.45 -55.28 28.92
C THR A 241 13.94 -55.35 28.84
N LEU A 242 13.40 -55.72 27.68
CA LEU A 242 11.97 -55.96 27.52
C LEU A 242 11.50 -57.06 28.47
N THR A 243 12.28 -58.14 28.58
CA THR A 243 12.04 -59.23 29.54
C THR A 243 12.09 -58.71 30.98
N ALA A 244 13.09 -57.89 31.36
CA ALA A 244 13.18 -57.34 32.70
C ALA A 244 11.97 -56.46 33.07
N ILE A 245 11.49 -55.64 32.13
CA ILE A 245 10.27 -54.83 32.32
C ILE A 245 9.04 -55.73 32.47
N PHE A 246 8.87 -56.72 31.58
CA PHE A 246 7.76 -57.66 31.64
C PHE A 246 7.78 -58.50 32.93
N ASP A 247 8.96 -58.90 33.42
CA ASP A 247 9.12 -59.59 34.69
C ASP A 247 8.62 -58.71 35.85
N VAL A 248 8.90 -57.41 35.87
CA VAL A 248 8.32 -56.52 36.88
C VAL A 248 6.79 -56.47 36.75
N LEU A 249 6.27 -56.23 35.55
CA LEU A 249 4.84 -56.01 35.31
C LEU A 249 3.98 -57.26 35.55
N TRP A 250 4.46 -58.44 35.16
CA TRP A 250 3.65 -59.66 35.15
C TRP A 250 4.11 -60.73 36.15
N LYS A 251 5.42 -60.85 36.40
CA LYS A 251 5.96 -61.89 37.29
C LYS A 251 6.01 -61.44 38.75
N HIS A 252 6.44 -60.20 39.03
CA HIS A 252 6.63 -59.70 40.40
C HIS A 252 5.45 -58.92 40.97
N CYS A 253 4.60 -58.32 40.13
CA CYS A 253 3.44 -57.55 40.60
C CYS A 253 2.33 -58.42 41.22
N SER A 254 1.77 -57.91 42.31
CA SER A 254 0.60 -58.50 42.99
C SER A 254 -0.71 -58.17 42.27
N GLU A 255 -1.76 -58.96 42.52
CA GLU A 255 -3.07 -58.80 41.87
C GLU A 255 -3.74 -57.45 42.17
N ILE A 256 -3.41 -56.83 43.32
CA ILE A 256 -3.96 -55.54 43.78
C ILE A 256 -3.62 -54.40 42.79
N VAL A 257 -2.46 -54.45 42.15
CA VAL A 257 -1.97 -53.40 41.22
C VAL A 257 -2.09 -53.79 39.74
N LYS A 258 -2.84 -54.86 39.41
CA LYS A 258 -3.00 -55.41 38.05
C LYS A 258 -3.44 -54.36 37.02
N ARG A 259 -4.29 -53.41 37.41
CA ARG A 259 -4.73 -52.32 36.50
C ARG A 259 -3.57 -51.44 36.05
N MET A 260 -2.65 -51.09 36.95
CA MET A 260 -1.47 -50.28 36.62
C MET A 260 -0.47 -51.09 35.78
N ALA A 261 -0.28 -52.37 36.10
CA ALA A 261 0.55 -53.25 35.28
C ALA A 261 0.02 -53.40 33.85
N ASN A 262 -1.30 -53.53 33.68
CA ASN A 262 -1.95 -53.56 32.37
C ASN A 262 -1.76 -52.23 31.62
N ALA A 263 -1.95 -51.08 32.29
CA ALA A 263 -1.76 -49.77 31.68
C ALA A 263 -0.32 -49.52 31.24
N ALA A 264 0.67 -49.92 32.04
CA ALA A 264 2.07 -49.85 31.65
C ALA A 264 2.40 -50.81 30.49
N SER A 265 1.81 -52.00 30.47
CA SER A 265 1.95 -52.97 29.36
C SER A 265 1.36 -52.44 28.06
N GLU A 266 0.18 -51.81 28.09
CA GLU A 266 -0.45 -51.22 26.90
C GLU A 266 0.41 -50.07 26.32
N ARG A 267 0.97 -49.21 27.18
CA ARG A 267 1.92 -48.17 26.74
C ARG A 267 3.19 -48.76 26.12
N LEU A 268 3.74 -49.81 26.72
CA LEU A 268 4.90 -50.51 26.19
C LEU A 268 4.61 -51.15 24.81
N LEU A 269 3.47 -51.82 24.67
CA LEU A 269 3.03 -52.42 23.40
C LEU A 269 2.84 -51.36 22.31
N ASN A 270 2.14 -50.27 22.62
CA ASN A 270 1.97 -49.15 21.69
C ASN A 270 3.32 -48.60 21.21
N ARG A 271 4.25 -48.41 22.14
CA ARG A 271 5.59 -47.92 21.82
C ARG A 271 6.34 -48.87 20.88
N LEU A 272 6.31 -50.18 21.13
CA LEU A 272 6.96 -51.17 20.26
C LEU A 272 6.35 -51.21 18.85
N THR A 273 5.07 -50.90 18.71
CA THR A 273 4.40 -50.82 17.40
C THR A 273 4.66 -49.49 16.66
N THR A 274 5.08 -48.41 17.34
CA THR A 274 5.33 -47.10 16.70
C THR A 274 6.66 -46.97 15.97
N GLU A 275 7.59 -47.92 16.17
CA GLU A 275 8.92 -47.94 15.56
C GLU A 275 9.11 -49.23 14.75
N GLU A 276 9.44 -49.10 13.46
CA GLU A 276 9.63 -50.24 12.54
C GLU A 276 10.74 -51.20 13.01
N SER A 277 11.80 -50.66 13.65
CA SER A 277 12.89 -51.43 14.25
C SER A 277 12.46 -52.28 15.46
N SER A 278 11.34 -51.93 16.08
CA SER A 278 10.83 -52.54 17.32
C SER A 278 9.70 -53.54 17.06
N LEU A 279 9.20 -53.63 15.82
CA LEU A 279 8.11 -54.53 15.43
C LEU A 279 8.49 -56.02 15.59
N ALA A 280 9.75 -56.38 15.32
CA ALA A 280 10.25 -57.73 15.56
C ALA A 280 10.19 -58.10 17.05
N LEU A 281 10.52 -57.15 17.94
CA LEU A 281 10.44 -57.34 19.40
C LEU A 281 8.99 -57.45 19.86
N TRP A 282 8.07 -56.67 19.28
CA TRP A 282 6.64 -56.82 19.52
C TRP A 282 6.12 -58.20 19.13
N LEU A 283 6.48 -58.70 17.95
CA LEU A 283 6.08 -60.05 17.49
C LEU A 283 6.68 -61.16 18.38
N GLN A 284 7.86 -60.95 18.97
CA GLN A 284 8.47 -61.89 19.91
C GLN A 284 7.68 -62.02 21.22
N LEU A 285 6.97 -60.97 21.67
CA LEU A 285 6.17 -61.02 22.90
C LEU A 285 5.01 -62.01 22.84
N PHE A 286 4.53 -62.35 21.64
CA PHE A 286 3.52 -63.40 21.43
C PHE A 286 4.00 -64.81 21.81
N LYS A 287 5.30 -64.96 22.10
CA LYS A 287 5.93 -66.21 22.58
C LYS A 287 6.31 -66.16 24.07
N TYR A 288 5.98 -65.10 24.81
CA TYR A 288 6.36 -64.96 26.22
C TYR A 288 5.54 -65.90 27.12
N GLU A 289 6.22 -66.68 27.96
CA GLU A 289 5.59 -67.70 28.82
C GLU A 289 5.33 -67.18 30.25
N LEU A 290 4.11 -67.40 30.76
CA LEU A 290 3.67 -67.03 32.11
C LEU A 290 2.97 -68.21 32.81
N ASN A 291 2.87 -68.11 34.13
CA ASN A 291 2.04 -69.01 34.95
C ASN A 291 0.55 -68.92 34.53
N GLU A 292 -0.17 -70.04 34.60
CA GLU A 292 -1.54 -70.20 34.06
C GLU A 292 -2.55 -69.14 34.53
N GLU A 293 -2.44 -68.63 35.77
CA GLU A 293 -3.38 -67.60 36.30
C GLU A 293 -3.32 -66.25 35.58
N LYS A 294 -2.17 -65.87 35.01
CA LYS A 294 -1.97 -64.55 34.37
C LYS A 294 -1.95 -64.62 32.84
N LYS A 295 -1.94 -65.83 32.29
CA LYS A 295 -1.80 -66.13 30.86
C LYS A 295 -2.94 -65.56 30.01
N GLU A 296 -4.18 -65.69 30.47
CA GLU A 296 -5.36 -65.22 29.72
C GLU A 296 -5.40 -63.69 29.60
N SER A 297 -5.06 -62.96 30.68
CA SER A 297 -5.04 -61.49 30.66
C SER A 297 -3.96 -60.91 29.72
N LEU A 298 -2.79 -61.55 29.64
CA LEU A 298 -1.76 -61.16 28.69
C LEU A 298 -2.19 -61.47 27.26
N LYS A 299 -2.79 -62.63 27.02
CA LYS A 299 -3.33 -63.04 25.72
C LYS A 299 -4.35 -62.04 25.17
N ASP A 300 -5.26 -61.55 26.01
CA ASP A 300 -6.23 -60.52 25.61
C ASP A 300 -5.55 -59.23 25.16
N SER A 301 -4.51 -58.81 25.87
CA SER A 301 -3.76 -57.59 25.59
C SER A 301 -2.95 -57.70 24.28
N LEU A 302 -2.32 -58.85 24.03
CA LEU A 302 -1.62 -59.13 22.78
C LEU A 302 -2.58 -59.25 21.58
N SER A 303 -3.72 -59.91 21.77
CA SER A 303 -4.77 -60.02 20.74
C SER A 303 -5.35 -58.65 20.37
N LYS A 304 -5.61 -57.80 21.37
CA LYS A 304 -6.05 -56.43 21.17
C LYS A 304 -5.01 -55.62 20.39
N SER A 305 -3.73 -55.75 20.74
CA SER A 305 -2.63 -55.07 20.04
C SER A 305 -2.55 -55.48 18.56
N LEU A 306 -2.71 -56.77 18.24
CA LEU A 306 -2.76 -57.23 16.85
C LEU A 306 -3.98 -56.67 16.10
N TYR A 307 -5.14 -56.55 16.76
CA TYR A 307 -6.32 -55.93 16.15
C TYR A 307 -6.13 -54.43 15.89
N ASP A 308 -5.62 -53.71 16.86
CA ASP A 308 -5.43 -52.26 16.78
C ASP A 308 -4.34 -51.88 15.75
N TRP A 309 -3.35 -52.75 15.53
CA TRP A 309 -2.41 -52.64 14.40
C TRP A 309 -3.14 -52.71 13.06
N ILE A 310 -3.95 -53.75 12.84
CA ILE A 310 -4.67 -53.93 11.56
C ILE A 310 -5.70 -52.81 11.36
N ASP A 311 -6.35 -52.34 12.42
CA ASP A 311 -7.30 -51.21 12.39
C ASP A 311 -6.68 -49.83 12.24
N ASN A 312 -5.35 -49.74 12.12
CA ASN A 312 -4.64 -48.48 12.03
C ASN A 312 -4.90 -47.55 13.23
N LYS A 313 -5.06 -48.12 14.43
CA LYS A 313 -5.25 -47.38 15.70
C LYS A 313 -3.95 -47.18 16.48
N MET A 314 -2.91 -47.94 16.15
CA MET A 314 -1.61 -47.95 16.84
C MET A 314 -0.47 -47.27 16.06
N VAL A 315 -0.71 -46.78 14.84
CA VAL A 315 0.34 -46.36 13.91
C VAL A 315 0.22 -44.87 13.56
N ARG A 316 1.36 -44.26 13.20
CA ARG A 316 1.50 -42.88 12.72
C ARG A 316 0.53 -42.57 11.57
N GLU A 317 0.09 -41.32 11.47
CA GLU A 317 -0.89 -40.82 10.48
C GLU A 317 -0.48 -41.01 9.00
N ASP A 318 0.75 -41.46 8.73
CA ASP A 318 1.37 -41.56 7.40
C ASP A 318 1.33 -42.96 6.75
N MET A 319 0.95 -44.02 7.48
CA MET A 319 0.90 -45.39 6.96
C MET A 319 -0.52 -45.83 6.59
N ASP A 320 -0.72 -46.22 5.32
CA ASP A 320 -1.99 -46.77 4.85
C ASP A 320 -2.14 -48.27 5.20
N SER A 321 -3.38 -48.76 5.17
CA SER A 321 -3.71 -50.15 5.52
C SER A 321 -3.03 -51.19 4.62
N THR A 322 -2.66 -50.85 3.37
CA THR A 322 -1.94 -51.77 2.48
C THR A 322 -0.46 -51.83 2.86
N GLN A 323 0.15 -50.71 3.23
CA GLN A 323 1.52 -50.65 3.76
C GLN A 323 1.67 -51.45 5.05
N GLN A 324 0.73 -51.32 5.99
CA GLN A 324 0.73 -52.06 7.25
C GLN A 324 0.63 -53.57 7.05
N LEU A 325 -0.25 -53.97 6.13
CA LEU A 325 -0.41 -55.37 5.76
C LEU A 325 0.90 -55.93 5.20
N VAL A 326 1.49 -55.26 4.21
CA VAL A 326 2.74 -55.71 3.57
C VAL A 326 3.89 -55.72 4.58
N LEU A 327 4.00 -54.71 5.44
CA LEU A 327 5.06 -54.62 6.43
C LEU A 327 5.04 -55.82 7.37
N LEU A 328 3.87 -56.19 7.91
CA LEU A 328 3.72 -57.35 8.80
C LEU A 328 4.18 -58.65 8.11
N LEU A 329 3.78 -58.84 6.84
CA LEU A 329 4.11 -60.03 6.06
C LEU A 329 5.61 -60.16 5.76
N LEU A 330 6.39 -59.08 5.81
CA LEU A 330 7.82 -59.13 5.55
C LEU A 330 8.64 -59.76 6.69
N TYR A 331 8.11 -59.81 7.92
CA TYR A 331 8.82 -60.31 9.10
C TYR A 331 8.66 -61.83 9.28
N PRO A 332 9.76 -62.58 9.44
CA PRO A 332 9.72 -64.02 9.73
C PRO A 332 8.91 -64.35 11.00
N GLU A 333 8.95 -63.48 11.99
CA GLU A 333 8.28 -63.66 13.28
C GLU A 333 6.76 -63.77 13.11
N PHE A 334 6.16 -63.04 12.16
CA PHE A 334 4.73 -63.13 11.86
C PHE A 334 4.33 -64.53 11.38
N TRP A 335 5.12 -65.11 10.48
CA TRP A 335 4.86 -66.46 9.96
C TRP A 335 5.04 -67.55 11.04
N SER A 336 5.78 -67.23 12.11
CA SER A 336 5.99 -68.09 13.27
C SER A 336 4.96 -67.92 14.40
N LEU A 337 3.94 -67.06 14.23
CA LEU A 337 2.87 -66.89 15.21
C LEU A 337 2.06 -68.19 15.38
N LEU A 338 1.52 -68.39 16.59
CA LEU A 338 0.60 -69.48 16.88
C LEU A 338 -0.66 -69.36 16.00
N LYS A 339 -1.24 -70.51 15.65
CA LYS A 339 -2.39 -70.62 14.73
C LYS A 339 -3.55 -69.68 15.12
N GLU A 340 -3.86 -69.58 16.39
CA GLU A 340 -4.93 -68.72 16.90
C GLU A 340 -4.76 -67.23 16.54
N TYR A 341 -3.53 -66.71 16.54
CA TYR A 341 -3.27 -65.32 16.15
C TYR A 341 -3.30 -65.14 14.61
N LYS A 342 -2.90 -66.15 13.85
CA LYS A 342 -3.02 -66.16 12.38
C LYS A 342 -4.49 -66.15 11.93
N ASP A 343 -5.33 -66.98 12.56
CA ASP A 343 -6.78 -67.03 12.30
C ASP A 343 -7.45 -65.69 12.65
N LEU A 344 -7.04 -65.08 13.76
CA LEU A 344 -7.51 -63.77 14.20
C LEU A 344 -7.14 -62.65 13.20
N PHE A 345 -5.91 -62.68 12.68
CA PHE A 345 -5.44 -61.78 11.63
C PHE A 345 -6.27 -61.93 10.35
N LEU A 346 -6.48 -63.17 9.87
CA LEU A 346 -7.27 -63.44 8.66
C LEU A 346 -8.71 -62.94 8.77
N ALA A 347 -9.37 -63.20 9.90
CA ALA A 347 -10.72 -62.72 10.16
C ALA A 347 -10.80 -61.19 10.12
N LYS A 348 -9.72 -60.51 10.52
CA LYS A 348 -9.66 -59.05 10.56
C LYS A 348 -9.42 -58.43 9.19
N ILE A 349 -8.46 -58.93 8.42
CA ILE A 349 -8.22 -58.43 7.05
C ILE A 349 -9.45 -58.63 6.16
N LYS A 350 -10.21 -59.73 6.34
CA LYS A 350 -11.49 -59.97 5.66
C LYS A 350 -12.51 -58.86 5.94
N LYS A 351 -12.55 -58.29 7.15
CA LYS A 351 -13.41 -57.12 7.47
C LYS A 351 -12.92 -55.83 6.79
N GLN A 352 -11.62 -55.71 6.53
CA GLN A 352 -11.02 -54.56 5.86
C GLN A 352 -10.96 -54.67 4.33
N ARG A 353 -11.54 -55.73 3.75
CA ARG A 353 -11.48 -56.04 2.32
C ARG A 353 -11.69 -54.84 1.39
N LYS A 354 -12.67 -53.97 1.66
CA LYS A 354 -12.96 -52.78 0.82
C LYS A 354 -11.78 -51.81 0.70
N VAL A 355 -10.91 -51.76 1.71
CA VAL A 355 -9.79 -50.82 1.81
C VAL A 355 -8.51 -51.39 1.17
N ILE A 356 -8.32 -52.71 1.28
CA ILE A 356 -7.12 -53.40 0.78
C ILE A 356 -7.31 -54.02 -0.62
N LEU A 357 -8.49 -53.84 -1.22
CA LEU A 357 -8.82 -54.35 -2.55
C LEU A 357 -7.90 -53.75 -3.62
N LEU A 358 -7.49 -54.55 -4.60
CA LEU A 358 -6.65 -54.11 -5.74
C LEU A 358 -7.30 -52.95 -6.49
N SER A 359 -8.62 -53.04 -6.74
CA SER A 359 -9.40 -52.02 -7.46
C SER A 359 -9.55 -50.69 -6.70
N SER A 360 -9.15 -50.61 -5.42
CA SER A 360 -9.25 -49.39 -4.61
C SER A 360 -8.22 -48.29 -4.95
N LYS A 361 -7.23 -48.59 -5.81
CA LYS A 361 -6.10 -47.71 -6.18
C LYS A 361 -5.21 -47.22 -5.01
N ARG A 362 -5.22 -47.92 -3.86
CA ARG A 362 -4.42 -47.53 -2.68
C ARG A 362 -3.01 -48.13 -2.63
N TRP A 363 -2.67 -48.98 -3.59
CA TRP A 363 -1.38 -49.67 -3.64
C TRP A 363 -0.30 -48.78 -4.25
N SER A 364 0.75 -48.48 -3.48
CA SER A 364 1.92 -47.73 -3.93
C SER A 364 2.94 -48.62 -4.64
N GLU A 365 3.79 -48.04 -5.48
CA GLU A 365 4.91 -48.76 -6.11
C GLU A 365 5.83 -49.41 -5.07
N LYS A 366 6.07 -48.73 -3.93
CA LYS A 366 6.83 -49.28 -2.80
C LYS A 366 6.17 -50.56 -2.25
N THR A 367 4.86 -50.53 -1.98
CA THR A 367 4.14 -51.71 -1.48
C THR A 367 4.13 -52.87 -2.48
N LEU A 368 3.98 -52.58 -3.77
CA LEU A 368 3.98 -53.60 -4.81
C LEU A 368 5.37 -54.23 -4.99
N LYS A 369 6.44 -53.43 -4.86
CA LYS A 369 7.81 -53.93 -4.84
C LYS A 369 8.05 -54.83 -3.62
N SER A 370 7.63 -54.41 -2.43
CA SER A 370 7.74 -55.23 -1.22
C SER A 370 6.91 -56.51 -1.29
N MET A 371 5.73 -56.50 -1.92
CA MET A 371 4.96 -57.71 -2.20
C MET A 371 5.67 -58.64 -3.19
N LYS A 372 6.42 -58.09 -4.15
CA LYS A 372 7.24 -58.90 -5.05
C LYS A 372 8.40 -59.55 -4.29
N GLU A 373 9.11 -58.77 -3.48
CA GLU A 373 10.18 -59.27 -2.59
C GLU A 373 9.64 -60.36 -1.65
N LEU A 374 8.42 -60.21 -1.14
CA LEU A 374 7.74 -61.24 -0.35
C LEU A 374 7.62 -62.55 -1.15
N LEU A 375 7.09 -62.51 -2.38
CA LEU A 375 6.92 -63.71 -3.22
C LEU A 375 8.25 -64.42 -3.59
N GLU A 376 9.40 -63.81 -3.30
CA GLU A 376 10.73 -64.37 -3.50
C GLU A 376 11.30 -65.07 -2.25
N LYS A 377 10.70 -64.89 -1.05
CA LYS A 377 11.22 -65.47 0.21
C LYS A 377 10.78 -66.93 0.44
N GLU A 378 11.64 -67.71 1.08
CA GLU A 378 11.45 -69.16 1.31
C GLU A 378 10.66 -69.52 2.59
N PHE A 379 10.55 -68.62 3.57
CA PHE A 379 9.96 -68.92 4.89
C PHE A 379 8.44 -68.71 4.98
N ILE A 380 7.75 -68.61 3.84
CA ILE A 380 6.34 -68.19 3.77
C ILE A 380 5.40 -69.39 3.84
N ASP A 381 4.33 -69.21 4.59
CA ASP A 381 3.18 -70.11 4.61
C ASP A 381 2.29 -69.84 3.37
N MET A 382 2.47 -70.67 2.33
CA MET A 382 1.81 -70.48 1.03
C MET A 382 0.29 -70.61 1.10
N GLU A 383 -0.25 -71.44 2.00
CA GLU A 383 -1.69 -71.61 2.18
C GLU A 383 -2.31 -70.32 2.77
N LEU A 384 -1.66 -69.77 3.80
CA LEU A 384 -2.06 -68.48 4.37
C LEU A 384 -1.91 -67.33 3.36
N LEU A 385 -0.86 -67.36 2.53
CA LEU A 385 -0.63 -66.36 1.48
C LEU A 385 -1.76 -66.36 0.43
N ASP A 386 -2.18 -67.54 -0.05
CA ASP A 386 -3.29 -67.66 -1.00
C ASP A 386 -4.60 -67.11 -0.40
N GLU A 387 -4.88 -67.40 0.88
CA GLU A 387 -6.03 -66.84 1.58
C GLU A 387 -5.99 -65.30 1.67
N ILE A 388 -4.80 -64.72 1.85
CA ILE A 388 -4.62 -63.26 1.85
C ILE A 388 -4.92 -62.68 0.46
N PHE A 389 -4.44 -63.30 -0.62
CA PHE A 389 -4.67 -62.84 -1.99
C PHE A 389 -6.14 -62.96 -2.43
N GLU A 390 -6.90 -63.94 -1.92
CA GLU A 390 -8.36 -64.02 -2.13
C GLU A 390 -9.12 -62.82 -1.53
N VAL A 391 -8.57 -62.20 -0.48
CA VAL A 391 -9.14 -60.96 0.09
C VAL A 391 -8.76 -59.74 -0.77
N ILE A 392 -7.52 -59.68 -1.26
CA ILE A 392 -6.96 -58.51 -1.95
C ILE A 392 -7.47 -58.36 -3.40
N VAL A 393 -7.68 -59.45 -4.14
CA VAL A 393 -7.93 -59.40 -5.59
C VAL A 393 -9.38 -59.74 -5.95
N ASP A 394 -10.07 -58.83 -6.64
CA ASP A 394 -11.46 -58.93 -7.10
C ASP A 394 -11.60 -59.09 -8.62
N VAL A 395 -11.40 -60.29 -9.16
CA VAL A 395 -11.60 -60.53 -10.60
C VAL A 395 -13.10 -60.36 -10.97
N PRO A 396 -13.47 -59.45 -11.90
CA PRO A 396 -14.86 -59.27 -12.32
C PRO A 396 -15.45 -60.56 -12.89
N VAL A 397 -16.65 -60.93 -12.44
CA VAL A 397 -17.32 -62.17 -12.87
C VAL A 397 -17.69 -62.06 -14.35
N GLN A 398 -17.20 -62.98 -15.17
CA GLN A 398 -17.64 -63.12 -16.55
C GLN A 398 -19.06 -63.69 -16.56
N VAL A 399 -20.06 -62.85 -16.86
CA VAL A 399 -21.37 -63.33 -17.26
C VAL A 399 -21.30 -63.65 -18.75
N ASP A 400 -20.98 -64.89 -19.10
CA ASP A 400 -21.33 -65.52 -20.38
C ASP A 400 -21.07 -67.04 -20.27
N SER A 401 -22.07 -67.80 -19.80
CA SER A 401 -22.08 -69.26 -19.99
C SER A 401 -23.05 -69.61 -21.13
N ASN A 402 -22.49 -70.16 -22.21
CA ASN A 402 -23.08 -71.14 -23.12
C ASN A 402 -24.62 -71.23 -23.13
N VAL A 403 -25.26 -70.70 -24.19
CA VAL A 403 -26.53 -71.24 -24.66
C VAL A 403 -26.31 -71.85 -26.04
N ASN A 404 -26.51 -73.17 -26.09
CA ASN A 404 -26.40 -74.05 -27.23
C ASN A 404 -26.88 -73.44 -28.56
N ASN A 405 -25.99 -73.52 -29.55
CA ASN A 405 -26.40 -73.81 -30.92
C ASN A 405 -27.16 -75.15 -30.90
N ASN A 406 -28.47 -75.13 -31.07
CA ASN A 406 -29.32 -76.15 -31.72
C ASN A 406 -30.78 -75.99 -31.29
N ALA A 407 -31.57 -75.26 -32.08
CA ALA A 407 -33.00 -75.49 -32.31
C ALA A 407 -33.51 -74.44 -33.30
N ILE A 408 -33.28 -74.67 -34.60
CA ILE A 408 -34.17 -74.19 -35.64
C ILE A 408 -35.19 -75.30 -35.83
N GLU A 409 -36.46 -75.06 -35.49
CA GLU A 409 -37.59 -75.39 -36.37
C GLU A 409 -38.96 -74.92 -35.80
N GLU A 410 -39.76 -74.39 -36.73
CA GLU A 410 -41.22 -74.23 -36.69
C GLU A 410 -41.89 -73.19 -35.78
N LYS A 411 -42.15 -71.99 -36.34
CA LYS A 411 -43.44 -71.70 -37.00
C LYS A 411 -43.46 -70.28 -37.61
N LYS A 412 -43.69 -70.24 -38.93
CA LYS A 412 -44.18 -69.07 -39.65
C LYS A 412 -45.60 -68.77 -39.15
N GLU A 413 -45.89 -67.52 -38.78
CA GLU A 413 -46.85 -66.67 -39.49
C GLU A 413 -47.03 -65.29 -38.83
N ASN A 414 -47.16 -64.27 -39.67
CA ASN A 414 -47.51 -62.86 -39.45
C ASN A 414 -46.35 -61.85 -39.35
N LYS A 415 -45.99 -61.37 -40.54
CA LYS A 415 -45.19 -60.21 -40.87
C LYS A 415 -46.07 -58.95 -40.77
N ASP A 416 -45.63 -57.98 -39.97
CA ASP A 416 -45.33 -56.59 -40.41
C ASP A 416 -45.37 -55.52 -39.30
N GLU A 417 -45.68 -55.85 -38.04
CA GLU A 417 -45.59 -54.89 -36.90
C GLU A 417 -44.40 -55.08 -35.95
N LYS A 418 -43.61 -56.17 -36.04
CA LYS A 418 -42.47 -56.42 -35.12
C LYS A 418 -41.14 -55.74 -35.45
N ARG A 419 -40.99 -55.11 -36.62
CA ARG A 419 -39.67 -54.63 -37.11
C ARG A 419 -39.10 -53.38 -36.40
N LYS A 420 -39.91 -52.63 -35.64
CA LYS A 420 -39.44 -51.42 -34.92
C LYS A 420 -39.01 -51.72 -33.48
N ASP A 421 -39.72 -52.59 -32.77
CA ASP A 421 -39.35 -52.99 -31.40
C ASP A 421 -38.10 -53.89 -31.39
N ASP A 422 -37.97 -54.82 -32.34
CA ASP A 422 -36.79 -55.70 -32.46
C ASP A 422 -35.48 -54.92 -32.74
N LYS A 423 -35.55 -53.79 -33.48
CA LYS A 423 -34.37 -52.93 -33.75
C LYS A 423 -33.94 -52.14 -32.51
N GLN A 424 -34.89 -51.69 -31.69
CA GLN A 424 -34.60 -50.91 -30.49
C GLN A 424 -34.10 -51.81 -29.34
N GLU A 425 -34.59 -53.05 -29.27
CA GLU A 425 -34.12 -54.07 -28.32
C GLU A 425 -32.73 -54.62 -28.69
N MET A 426 -32.45 -54.83 -29.99
CA MET A 426 -31.09 -55.19 -30.45
C MET A 426 -30.07 -54.08 -30.21
N SER A 427 -30.43 -52.81 -30.46
CA SER A 427 -29.55 -51.65 -30.22
C SER A 427 -29.17 -51.50 -28.73
N LYS A 428 -30.12 -51.67 -27.80
CA LYS A 428 -29.83 -51.66 -26.34
C LYS A 428 -28.95 -52.81 -25.90
N LYS A 429 -29.11 -53.99 -26.50
CA LYS A 429 -28.30 -55.18 -26.20
C LYS A 429 -26.86 -55.04 -26.71
N GLU A 430 -26.67 -54.44 -27.87
CA GLU A 430 -25.34 -54.14 -28.41
C GLU A 430 -24.64 -53.04 -27.61
N GLU A 431 -25.35 -51.97 -27.23
CA GLU A 431 -24.81 -50.92 -26.37
C GLU A 431 -24.34 -51.46 -25.00
N SER A 432 -25.14 -52.34 -24.38
CA SER A 432 -24.78 -52.99 -23.11
C SER A 432 -23.50 -53.83 -23.21
N LYS A 433 -23.30 -54.55 -24.32
CA LYS A 433 -22.07 -55.32 -24.58
C LYS A 433 -20.85 -54.42 -24.76
N LEU A 434 -20.99 -53.30 -25.48
CA LEU A 434 -19.90 -52.34 -25.69
C LEU A 434 -19.50 -51.64 -24.38
N ARG A 435 -20.48 -51.24 -23.56
CA ARG A 435 -20.24 -50.67 -22.24
C ARG A 435 -19.55 -51.67 -21.30
N SER A 436 -19.95 -52.94 -21.36
CA SER A 436 -19.28 -54.01 -20.61
C SER A 436 -17.82 -54.17 -21.04
N LEU A 437 -17.53 -54.17 -22.35
CA LEU A 437 -16.15 -54.24 -22.85
C LEU A 437 -15.30 -53.06 -22.35
N ILE A 438 -15.84 -51.83 -22.41
CA ILE A 438 -15.15 -50.63 -21.90
C ILE A 438 -14.86 -50.78 -20.41
N SER A 439 -15.84 -51.18 -19.59
CA SER A 439 -15.64 -51.38 -18.15
C SER A 439 -14.58 -52.45 -17.83
N HIS A 440 -14.51 -53.51 -18.65
CA HIS A 440 -13.49 -54.53 -18.51
C HIS A 440 -12.10 -54.03 -18.92
N LEU A 441 -12.01 -53.23 -20.00
CA LEU A 441 -10.76 -52.60 -20.42
C LEU A 441 -10.25 -51.61 -19.37
N ASP A 442 -11.13 -50.77 -18.81
CA ASP A 442 -10.82 -49.88 -17.69
C ASP A 442 -10.26 -50.66 -16.50
N TYR A 443 -10.91 -51.76 -16.12
CA TYR A 443 -10.41 -52.62 -15.03
C TYR A 443 -9.02 -53.20 -15.37
N CYS A 444 -8.77 -53.61 -16.62
CA CYS A 444 -7.44 -54.04 -17.05
C CYS A 444 -6.40 -52.91 -16.92
N PHE A 445 -6.76 -51.66 -17.23
CA PHE A 445 -5.88 -50.51 -17.07
C PHE A 445 -5.60 -50.20 -15.59
N LEU A 446 -6.57 -50.39 -14.69
CA LEU A 446 -6.35 -50.29 -13.23
C LEU A 446 -5.35 -51.34 -12.72
N CYS A 447 -5.30 -52.51 -13.36
CA CYS A 447 -4.39 -53.60 -12.98
C CYS A 447 -2.96 -53.39 -13.49
N MET A 448 -2.67 -52.33 -14.25
CA MET A 448 -1.35 -52.10 -14.82
C MET A 448 -0.19 -52.07 -13.81
N PRO A 449 -0.29 -51.40 -12.64
CA PRO A 449 0.78 -51.40 -11.64
C PRO A 449 1.12 -52.80 -11.13
N TRP A 450 0.19 -53.74 -11.24
CA TRP A 450 0.33 -55.12 -10.79
C TRP A 450 0.91 -56.05 -11.87
N LEU A 451 1.13 -55.58 -13.10
CA LEU A 451 1.69 -56.39 -14.18
C LEU A 451 3.00 -57.11 -13.79
N PRO A 452 3.98 -56.48 -13.08
CA PRO A 452 5.18 -57.19 -12.65
C PRO A 452 4.89 -58.32 -11.66
N LEU A 453 3.90 -58.14 -10.77
CA LEU A 453 3.45 -59.15 -9.81
C LEU A 453 2.69 -60.28 -10.52
N ILE A 454 1.83 -59.97 -11.49
CA ILE A 454 1.12 -60.97 -12.29
C ILE A 454 2.13 -61.78 -13.12
N GLN A 455 3.13 -61.13 -13.71
CA GLN A 455 4.15 -61.79 -14.52
C GLN A 455 4.97 -62.81 -13.73
N TYR A 456 5.27 -62.52 -12.47
CA TYR A 456 6.07 -63.38 -11.60
C TYR A 456 5.24 -64.36 -10.76
N GLY A 457 4.13 -63.87 -10.19
CA GLY A 457 3.33 -64.53 -9.16
C GLY A 457 2.16 -65.35 -9.67
N ALA A 458 1.75 -65.23 -10.95
CA ALA A 458 0.66 -66.04 -11.50
C ALA A 458 0.95 -67.56 -11.49
N THR A 459 2.23 -67.97 -11.40
CA THR A 459 2.61 -69.38 -11.26
C THR A 459 2.61 -69.87 -9.81
N LYS A 460 2.53 -68.95 -8.82
CA LYS A 460 2.62 -69.25 -7.38
C LYS A 460 1.31 -68.99 -6.62
N VAL A 461 0.49 -68.04 -7.08
CA VAL A 461 -0.75 -67.59 -6.43
C VAL A 461 -1.90 -67.70 -7.41
N LYS A 462 -2.89 -68.55 -7.09
CA LYS A 462 -4.02 -68.88 -7.98
C LYS A 462 -4.84 -67.66 -8.41
N LYS A 463 -4.97 -66.67 -7.53
CA LYS A 463 -5.79 -65.48 -7.81
C LYS A 463 -5.16 -64.54 -8.85
N LEU A 464 -3.83 -64.49 -8.91
CA LEU A 464 -3.11 -63.71 -9.92
C LEU A 464 -3.19 -64.36 -11.31
N GLU A 465 -3.25 -65.69 -11.37
CA GLU A 465 -3.53 -66.45 -12.62
C GLU A 465 -4.91 -66.09 -13.19
N GLN A 466 -5.96 -66.11 -12.34
CA GLN A 466 -7.32 -65.73 -12.75
C GLN A 466 -7.40 -64.29 -13.30
N LEU A 467 -6.66 -63.37 -12.70
CA LEU A 467 -6.58 -61.98 -13.17
C LEU A 467 -5.89 -61.88 -14.54
N GLN A 468 -4.82 -62.66 -14.75
CA GLN A 468 -4.13 -62.72 -16.04
C GLN A 468 -5.06 -63.19 -17.16
N ASP A 469 -5.86 -64.24 -16.91
CA ASP A 469 -6.79 -64.79 -17.90
C ASP A 469 -7.92 -63.83 -18.24
N PHE A 470 -8.44 -63.10 -17.25
CA PHE A 470 -9.43 -62.04 -17.47
C PHE A 470 -8.91 -60.95 -18.43
N MET A 471 -7.66 -60.50 -18.25
CA MET A 471 -7.05 -59.48 -19.12
C MET A 471 -6.91 -59.99 -20.56
N LYS A 472 -6.48 -61.24 -20.76
CA LYS A 472 -6.36 -61.86 -22.09
C LYS A 472 -7.71 -61.96 -22.80
N ILE A 473 -8.76 -62.40 -22.11
CA ILE A 473 -10.10 -62.56 -22.68
C ILE A 473 -10.65 -61.20 -23.12
N THR A 474 -10.50 -60.17 -22.29
CA THR A 474 -10.98 -58.81 -22.58
C THR A 474 -10.29 -58.22 -23.82
N LEU A 475 -8.97 -58.35 -23.93
CA LEU A 475 -8.22 -57.85 -25.09
C LEU A 475 -8.53 -58.62 -26.38
N ASN A 476 -8.75 -59.94 -26.28
CA ASN A 476 -9.17 -60.74 -27.44
C ASN A 476 -10.55 -60.33 -27.97
N LYS A 477 -11.50 -59.96 -27.09
CA LYS A 477 -12.80 -59.41 -27.52
C LYS A 477 -12.62 -58.10 -28.32
N LEU A 478 -11.72 -57.22 -27.88
CA LEU A 478 -11.40 -55.99 -28.61
C LEU A 478 -10.77 -56.29 -29.98
N PHE A 479 -9.78 -57.18 -30.05
CA PHE A 479 -9.14 -57.52 -31.31
C PHE A 479 -10.08 -58.20 -32.30
N ALA A 480 -11.02 -59.03 -31.84
CA ALA A 480 -12.05 -59.60 -32.71
C ALA A 480 -12.90 -58.51 -33.39
N MET A 481 -13.23 -57.43 -32.68
CA MET A 481 -13.98 -56.30 -33.27
C MET A 481 -13.18 -55.53 -34.33
N VAL A 482 -11.86 -55.46 -34.17
CA VAL A 482 -10.94 -54.88 -35.16
C VAL A 482 -10.88 -55.76 -36.41
N ASP A 483 -10.69 -57.07 -36.21
CA ASP A 483 -10.61 -58.06 -37.28
C ASP A 483 -11.92 -58.08 -38.12
N ASP A 484 -13.07 -58.00 -37.46
CA ASP A 484 -14.41 -58.02 -38.09
C ASP A 484 -14.86 -56.65 -38.64
N LYS A 485 -14.03 -55.61 -38.53
CA LYS A 485 -14.36 -54.21 -38.89
C LYS A 485 -15.66 -53.72 -38.22
N SER A 486 -15.95 -54.22 -37.02
CA SER A 486 -17.17 -53.93 -36.25
C SER A 486 -16.93 -52.96 -35.08
N ILE A 487 -15.68 -52.54 -34.87
CA ILE A 487 -15.33 -51.55 -33.83
C ILE A 487 -16.16 -50.26 -34.00
N ALA A 488 -16.91 -49.93 -32.95
CA ALA A 488 -17.83 -48.81 -32.93
C ALA A 488 -17.11 -47.47 -32.65
N PHE A 489 -17.71 -46.35 -33.07
CA PHE A 489 -17.20 -45.00 -32.77
C PHE A 489 -16.95 -44.80 -31.28
N TYR A 490 -17.88 -45.21 -30.43
CA TYR A 490 -17.77 -45.05 -28.98
C TYR A 490 -16.57 -45.81 -28.39
N VAL A 491 -16.21 -46.96 -28.96
CA VAL A 491 -15.02 -47.72 -28.55
C VAL A 491 -13.75 -47.04 -29.05
N CYS A 492 -13.71 -46.56 -30.30
CA CYS A 492 -12.57 -45.79 -30.81
C CYS A 492 -12.33 -44.51 -30.00
N GLU A 493 -13.39 -43.80 -29.61
CA GLU A 493 -13.31 -42.61 -28.75
C GLU A 493 -12.72 -42.94 -27.39
N PHE A 494 -13.20 -44.01 -26.72
CA PHE A 494 -12.64 -44.47 -25.45
C PHE A 494 -11.15 -44.84 -25.55
N LEU A 495 -10.74 -45.48 -26.65
CA LEU A 495 -9.36 -45.92 -26.86
C LEU A 495 -8.40 -44.78 -27.21
N GLU A 496 -8.89 -43.73 -27.86
CA GLU A 496 -8.13 -42.51 -28.14
C GLU A 496 -8.20 -41.46 -27.02
N HIS A 497 -9.03 -41.71 -26.00
CA HIS A 497 -8.99 -40.95 -24.75
C HIS A 497 -7.85 -41.42 -23.86
N ASP A 498 -7.27 -40.48 -23.11
CA ASP A 498 -6.14 -40.70 -22.21
C ASP A 498 -4.96 -41.45 -22.88
N ASN A 499 -4.31 -42.34 -22.13
CA ASN A 499 -3.20 -43.17 -22.59
C ASN A 499 -3.67 -44.59 -22.95
N ASN A 500 -4.97 -44.81 -23.19
CA ASN A 500 -5.59 -46.15 -23.28
C ASN A 500 -5.01 -47.00 -24.41
N LYS A 501 -4.78 -46.42 -25.59
CA LYS A 501 -4.06 -47.07 -26.69
C LYS A 501 -2.67 -47.58 -26.26
N ASN A 502 -1.92 -46.79 -25.51
CA ASN A 502 -0.60 -47.18 -25.02
C ASN A 502 -0.72 -48.19 -23.87
N ASN A 503 -1.74 -48.08 -23.01
CA ASN A 503 -2.02 -49.04 -21.94
C ASN A 503 -2.26 -50.44 -22.51
N ILE A 504 -3.02 -50.57 -23.60
CA ILE A 504 -3.18 -51.83 -24.32
C ILE A 504 -1.83 -52.39 -24.77
N LYS A 505 -0.98 -51.54 -25.36
CA LYS A 505 0.36 -51.95 -25.79
C LYS A 505 1.19 -52.46 -24.60
N VAL A 506 1.21 -51.72 -23.49
CA VAL A 506 1.96 -52.08 -22.26
C VAL A 506 1.46 -53.39 -21.66
N ILE A 507 0.15 -53.60 -21.57
CA ILE A 507 -0.43 -54.84 -21.07
C ILE A 507 -0.04 -56.01 -21.98
N CYS A 508 -0.22 -55.88 -23.30
CA CYS A 508 0.14 -56.93 -24.25
C CYS A 508 1.63 -57.31 -24.19
N THR A 509 2.53 -56.33 -23.99
CA THR A 509 3.97 -56.60 -23.85
C THR A 509 4.33 -57.26 -22.52
N SER A 510 3.57 -57.00 -21.46
CA SER A 510 3.89 -57.45 -20.10
C SER A 510 3.25 -58.80 -19.74
N LEU A 511 2.17 -59.19 -20.42
CA LEU A 511 1.49 -60.45 -20.15
C LEU A 511 2.36 -61.67 -20.54
N PRO A 512 2.55 -62.66 -19.64
CA PRO A 512 3.27 -63.89 -19.95
C PRO A 512 2.70 -64.59 -21.19
N GLY A 513 3.58 -64.92 -22.14
CA GLY A 513 3.24 -65.58 -23.40
C GLY A 513 2.75 -64.66 -24.53
N TRP A 514 2.46 -63.37 -24.26
CA TRP A 514 1.99 -62.41 -25.27
C TRP A 514 3.11 -61.47 -25.77
N GLY A 515 4.05 -61.08 -24.90
CA GLY A 515 5.08 -60.09 -25.23
C GLY A 515 6.01 -60.44 -26.39
N ASN A 516 6.16 -61.72 -26.74
CA ASN A 516 6.97 -62.20 -27.86
C ASN A 516 6.14 -62.73 -29.04
N SER A 517 4.82 -62.53 -29.04
CA SER A 517 3.92 -63.06 -30.07
C SER A 517 3.74 -62.06 -31.22
N ASN A 518 4.29 -62.38 -32.40
CA ASN A 518 4.10 -61.58 -33.61
C ASN A 518 2.61 -61.38 -33.95
N ILE A 519 1.77 -62.40 -33.69
CA ILE A 519 0.32 -62.36 -33.95
C ILE A 519 -0.37 -61.28 -33.10
N VAL A 520 0.01 -61.16 -31.83
CA VAL A 520 -0.57 -60.15 -30.92
C VAL A 520 -0.07 -58.75 -31.31
N GLN A 521 1.20 -58.63 -31.70
CA GLN A 521 1.75 -57.35 -32.14
C GLN A 521 1.09 -56.87 -33.44
N ASP A 522 0.80 -57.77 -34.37
CA ASP A 522 0.07 -57.45 -35.61
C ASP A 522 -1.35 -56.94 -35.31
N LYS A 523 -2.05 -57.55 -34.34
CA LYS A 523 -3.37 -57.09 -33.88
C LYS A 523 -3.32 -55.71 -33.22
N VAL A 524 -2.30 -55.42 -32.41
CA VAL A 524 -2.07 -54.09 -31.82
C VAL A 524 -1.76 -53.05 -32.90
N ASN A 525 -1.01 -53.44 -33.94
CA ASN A 525 -0.70 -52.58 -35.08
C ASN A 525 -1.96 -52.29 -35.91
N ALA A 526 -2.79 -53.30 -36.18
CA ALA A 526 -4.08 -53.15 -36.88
C ALA A 526 -5.02 -52.19 -36.15
N LEU A 527 -5.17 -52.34 -34.82
CA LEU A 527 -5.92 -51.40 -33.99
C LEU A 527 -5.32 -49.98 -34.09
N SER A 528 -4.00 -49.85 -34.04
CA SER A 528 -3.32 -48.54 -34.11
C SER A 528 -3.55 -47.82 -35.44
N THR A 529 -3.63 -48.56 -36.56
CA THR A 529 -3.98 -48.02 -37.88
C THR A 529 -5.41 -47.50 -37.88
N ILE A 530 -6.38 -48.30 -37.43
CA ILE A 530 -7.80 -47.88 -37.35
C ILE A 530 -7.97 -46.61 -36.51
N LEU A 531 -7.32 -46.53 -35.35
CA LEU A 531 -7.43 -45.36 -34.50
C LEU A 531 -6.76 -44.11 -35.11
N THR A 532 -5.73 -44.28 -35.94
CA THR A 532 -5.11 -43.17 -36.69
C THR A 532 -6.03 -42.64 -37.77
N GLU A 533 -6.68 -43.53 -38.53
CA GLU A 533 -7.71 -43.16 -39.50
C GLU A 533 -8.90 -42.47 -38.82
N PHE A 534 -9.32 -42.97 -37.66
CA PHE A 534 -10.36 -42.37 -36.83
C PHE A 534 -10.00 -40.95 -36.41
N LYS A 535 -8.77 -40.71 -35.92
CA LYS A 535 -8.30 -39.37 -35.58
C LYS A 535 -8.35 -38.41 -36.75
N GLU A 536 -7.89 -38.84 -37.93
CA GLU A 536 -7.94 -38.02 -39.13
C GLU A 536 -9.40 -37.68 -39.51
N PHE A 537 -10.29 -38.68 -39.43
CA PHE A 537 -11.72 -38.53 -39.70
C PHE A 537 -12.39 -37.50 -38.78
N ILE A 538 -12.16 -37.59 -37.47
CA ILE A 538 -12.68 -36.62 -36.48
C ILE A 538 -12.11 -35.22 -36.74
N HIS A 539 -10.81 -35.10 -36.99
CA HIS A 539 -10.17 -33.80 -37.23
C HIS A 539 -10.71 -33.12 -38.49
N LEU A 540 -10.88 -33.85 -39.60
CA LEU A 540 -11.47 -33.31 -40.82
C LEU A 540 -12.92 -32.85 -40.60
N LYS A 541 -13.70 -33.60 -39.81
CA LYS A 541 -15.06 -33.20 -39.43
C LYS A 541 -15.08 -31.92 -38.60
N GLN A 542 -14.18 -31.79 -37.61
CA GLN A 542 -14.08 -30.59 -36.78
C GLN A 542 -13.80 -29.34 -37.62
N LEU A 543 -12.81 -29.42 -38.52
CA LEU A 543 -12.50 -28.35 -39.46
C LEU A 543 -13.70 -27.98 -40.33
N TYR A 544 -14.39 -28.98 -40.88
CA TYR A 544 -15.60 -28.76 -41.67
C TYR A 544 -16.73 -28.11 -40.84
N THR A 545 -17.02 -28.59 -39.63
CA THR A 545 -18.05 -28.02 -38.75
C THR A 545 -17.75 -26.56 -38.40
N MET A 546 -16.49 -26.24 -38.10
CA MET A 546 -16.09 -24.85 -37.85
C MET A 546 -16.29 -23.97 -39.09
N VAL A 547 -15.81 -24.41 -40.27
CA VAL A 547 -15.97 -23.61 -41.49
C VAL A 547 -17.45 -23.43 -41.87
N SER A 548 -18.22 -24.50 -41.84
CA SER A 548 -19.64 -24.47 -42.22
C SER A 548 -20.49 -23.62 -41.30
N THR A 549 -20.16 -23.54 -40.00
CA THR A 549 -20.93 -22.73 -39.04
C THR A 549 -20.52 -21.26 -39.01
N GLN A 550 -19.25 -20.95 -39.26
CA GLN A 550 -18.71 -19.60 -39.09
C GLN A 550 -18.61 -18.80 -40.39
N PHE A 551 -18.53 -19.48 -41.53
CA PHE A 551 -18.23 -18.85 -42.82
C PHE A 551 -19.25 -19.16 -43.93
N MET A 552 -20.20 -20.07 -43.69
CA MET A 552 -21.19 -20.49 -44.70
C MET A 552 -22.62 -20.29 -44.18
N ASP A 553 -23.58 -20.11 -45.09
CA ASP A 553 -25.00 -20.24 -44.74
C ASP A 553 -25.46 -21.70 -44.94
N SER A 554 -26.56 -22.09 -44.29
CA SER A 554 -27.16 -23.42 -44.46
C SER A 554 -27.54 -23.75 -45.91
N GLU A 555 -27.80 -22.74 -46.73
CA GLU A 555 -28.15 -22.86 -48.16
C GLU A 555 -26.94 -23.25 -49.05
N ASP A 556 -25.71 -22.99 -48.59
CA ASP A 556 -24.48 -23.27 -49.33
C ASP A 556 -24.03 -24.73 -49.17
N ILE A 557 -24.62 -25.45 -48.19
CA ILE A 557 -24.27 -26.82 -47.82
C ILE A 557 -25.18 -27.80 -48.56
N SER A 558 -24.61 -28.72 -49.33
CA SER A 558 -25.38 -29.73 -50.07
C SER A 558 -26.13 -30.68 -49.13
N GLU A 559 -27.22 -31.28 -49.61
CA GLU A 559 -28.01 -32.26 -48.83
C GLU A 559 -27.14 -33.45 -48.36
N GLN A 560 -26.15 -33.85 -49.15
CA GLN A 560 -25.20 -34.91 -48.81
C GLN A 560 -24.27 -34.50 -47.65
N LEU A 561 -23.78 -33.27 -47.63
CA LEU A 561 -22.98 -32.73 -46.52
C LEU A 561 -23.81 -32.50 -45.24
N GLN A 562 -25.10 -32.18 -45.39
CA GLN A 562 -26.04 -32.15 -44.26
C GLN A 562 -26.28 -33.56 -43.68
N LYS A 563 -26.42 -34.58 -44.55
CA LYS A 563 -26.50 -35.99 -44.11
C LYS A 563 -25.23 -36.45 -43.41
N PHE A 564 -24.05 -36.02 -43.87
CA PHE A 564 -22.77 -36.26 -43.18
C PHE A 564 -22.77 -35.63 -41.78
N SER A 565 -23.17 -34.36 -41.64
CA SER A 565 -23.29 -33.71 -40.33
C SER A 565 -24.25 -34.45 -39.40
N HIS A 566 -25.46 -34.80 -39.87
CA HIS A 566 -26.49 -35.46 -39.07
C HIS A 566 -26.10 -36.90 -38.66
N PHE A 567 -25.40 -37.64 -39.53
CA PHE A 567 -24.87 -38.95 -39.18
C PHE A 567 -23.95 -38.87 -37.95
N PHE A 568 -23.07 -37.87 -37.93
CA PHE A 568 -22.14 -37.70 -36.83
C PHE A 568 -22.83 -37.49 -35.49
N ASP A 569 -23.99 -36.84 -35.46
CA ASP A 569 -24.70 -36.57 -34.21
C ASP A 569 -25.31 -37.84 -33.57
N ASN A 570 -25.37 -38.97 -34.30
CA ASN A 570 -25.93 -40.25 -33.83
C ASN A 570 -25.00 -41.46 -34.06
N ARG A 571 -23.68 -41.24 -34.14
CA ARG A 571 -22.69 -42.23 -34.64
C ARG A 571 -22.21 -43.27 -33.63
N ASP A 572 -22.47 -43.11 -32.33
CA ASP A 572 -21.75 -43.79 -31.25
C ASP A 572 -21.75 -45.32 -31.35
N LEU A 573 -22.87 -45.92 -31.77
CA LEU A 573 -23.03 -47.36 -31.92
C LEU A 573 -22.66 -47.89 -33.33
N GLU A 574 -22.41 -46.99 -34.28
CA GLU A 574 -22.08 -47.36 -35.66
C GLU A 574 -20.63 -47.82 -35.78
N SER A 575 -20.36 -48.71 -36.73
CA SER A 575 -19.00 -49.16 -37.04
C SER A 575 -18.21 -48.03 -37.71
N PHE A 576 -17.07 -47.64 -37.10
CA PHE A 576 -16.19 -46.62 -37.67
C PHE A 576 -15.66 -47.02 -39.05
N PRO A 577 -15.08 -48.23 -39.26
CA PRO A 577 -14.59 -48.62 -40.57
C PRO A 577 -15.67 -48.60 -41.67
N LYS A 578 -16.91 -48.98 -41.33
CA LYS A 578 -18.04 -48.94 -42.28
C LYS A 578 -18.44 -47.51 -42.63
N ALA A 579 -18.59 -46.64 -41.62
CA ALA A 579 -18.93 -45.23 -41.82
C ALA A 579 -17.85 -44.46 -42.59
N SER A 580 -16.58 -44.74 -42.30
CA SER A 580 -15.45 -44.16 -43.01
C SER A 580 -15.48 -44.53 -44.50
N HIS A 581 -15.88 -45.76 -44.83
CA HIS A 581 -16.10 -46.15 -46.23
C HIS A 581 -17.31 -45.45 -46.87
N THR A 582 -18.43 -45.33 -46.14
CA THR A 582 -19.65 -44.66 -46.64
C THR A 582 -19.40 -43.20 -47.02
N TYR A 583 -18.63 -42.46 -46.23
CA TYR A 583 -18.36 -41.02 -46.44
C TYR A 583 -16.97 -40.72 -46.99
N GLN A 584 -16.40 -41.65 -47.76
CA GLN A 584 -15.05 -41.53 -48.28
C GLN A 584 -14.90 -40.35 -49.27
N ASN A 585 -15.95 -40.02 -50.01
CA ASN A 585 -15.93 -38.92 -50.98
C ASN A 585 -15.83 -37.55 -50.30
N GLU A 586 -16.61 -37.34 -49.24
CA GLU A 586 -16.61 -36.15 -48.39
C GLU A 586 -15.26 -36.01 -47.68
N GLN A 587 -14.74 -37.10 -47.12
CA GLN A 587 -13.40 -37.11 -46.53
C GLN A 587 -12.31 -36.72 -47.52
N ASN A 588 -12.36 -37.26 -48.75
CA ASN A 588 -11.39 -36.92 -49.78
C ASN A 588 -11.49 -35.44 -50.19
N MET A 589 -12.70 -34.88 -50.25
CA MET A 589 -12.92 -33.46 -50.49
C MET A 589 -12.35 -32.61 -49.36
N PHE A 590 -12.67 -32.92 -48.11
CA PHE A 590 -12.13 -32.23 -46.92
C PHE A 590 -10.61 -32.35 -46.84
N ARG A 591 -10.03 -33.49 -47.21
CA ARG A 591 -8.58 -33.68 -47.25
C ARG A 591 -7.91 -32.77 -48.29
N LYS A 592 -8.52 -32.60 -49.47
CA LYS A 592 -8.06 -31.63 -50.49
C LYS A 592 -8.16 -30.18 -50.00
N LEU A 593 -9.19 -29.86 -49.22
CA LEU A 593 -9.44 -28.52 -48.69
C LEU A 593 -8.81 -28.26 -47.31
N LYS A 594 -8.11 -29.24 -46.74
CA LYS A 594 -7.64 -29.24 -45.34
C LYS A 594 -6.83 -28.00 -44.99
N SER A 595 -5.85 -27.64 -45.82
CA SER A 595 -4.99 -26.47 -45.58
C SER A 595 -5.77 -25.16 -45.58
N LYS A 596 -6.79 -25.02 -46.45
CA LYS A 596 -7.66 -23.85 -46.50
C LYS A 596 -8.57 -23.78 -45.27
N MET A 597 -9.14 -24.90 -44.85
CA MET A 597 -9.99 -24.96 -43.66
C MET A 597 -9.19 -24.68 -42.37
N GLN A 598 -7.95 -25.17 -42.28
CA GLN A 598 -7.03 -24.85 -41.17
C GLN A 598 -6.68 -23.35 -41.14
N HIS A 599 -6.49 -22.72 -42.29
CA HIS A 599 -6.29 -21.28 -42.34
C HIS A 599 -7.54 -20.52 -41.87
N LEU A 600 -8.74 -20.93 -42.31
CA LEU A 600 -9.99 -20.34 -41.82
C LEU A 600 -10.22 -20.54 -40.32
N GLU A 601 -9.76 -21.67 -39.76
CA GLU A 601 -9.80 -21.93 -38.33
C GLU A 601 -8.98 -20.90 -37.54
N GLN A 602 -7.77 -20.61 -38.02
CA GLN A 602 -6.88 -19.59 -37.44
C GLN A 602 -7.48 -18.19 -37.54
N MET A 603 -8.20 -17.91 -38.63
CA MET A 603 -8.85 -16.61 -38.87
C MET A 603 -10.22 -16.48 -38.21
N ASN A 604 -10.79 -17.54 -37.64
CA ASN A 604 -12.14 -17.54 -37.07
C ASN A 604 -12.32 -16.52 -35.93
N SER A 605 -11.26 -16.27 -35.16
CA SER A 605 -11.27 -15.26 -34.10
C SER A 605 -11.09 -13.82 -34.61
N GLY A 606 -10.69 -13.62 -35.87
CA GLY A 606 -10.44 -12.31 -36.47
C GLY A 606 -11.72 -11.68 -37.02
N ASN A 607 -12.09 -10.53 -36.48
CA ASN A 607 -13.22 -9.73 -36.94
C ASN A 607 -12.93 -9.07 -38.30
N ALA A 608 -11.71 -8.59 -38.52
CA ALA A 608 -11.38 -7.92 -39.79
C ALA A 608 -11.45 -8.89 -40.98
N PHE A 609 -10.90 -10.10 -40.83
CA PHE A 609 -10.99 -11.15 -41.85
C PHE A 609 -12.44 -11.56 -42.10
N LYS A 610 -13.24 -11.73 -41.03
CA LYS A 610 -14.67 -12.03 -41.13
C LYS A 610 -15.47 -10.93 -41.85
N ASN A 611 -15.17 -9.66 -41.57
CA ASN A 611 -15.83 -8.53 -42.25
C ASN A 611 -15.54 -8.55 -43.76
N ILE A 612 -14.29 -8.80 -44.15
CA ILE A 612 -13.92 -8.95 -45.57
C ILE A 612 -14.65 -10.16 -46.17
N TRP A 613 -14.69 -11.29 -45.46
CA TRP A 613 -15.40 -12.48 -45.89
C TRP A 613 -16.89 -12.22 -46.14
N ILE A 614 -17.58 -11.60 -45.19
CA ILE A 614 -19.01 -11.29 -45.28
C ILE A 614 -19.30 -10.36 -46.47
N GLN A 615 -18.48 -9.32 -46.67
CA GLN A 615 -18.67 -8.39 -47.78
C GLN A 615 -18.50 -9.08 -49.13
N TYR A 616 -17.37 -9.78 -49.34
CA TYR A 616 -17.12 -10.48 -50.61
C TYR A 616 -18.13 -11.60 -50.86
N ARG A 617 -18.59 -12.28 -49.81
CA ARG A 617 -19.64 -13.29 -49.91
C ARG A 617 -20.95 -12.68 -50.39
N LYS A 618 -21.36 -11.51 -49.85
CA LYS A 618 -22.54 -10.78 -50.30
C LYS A 618 -22.43 -10.42 -51.79
N GLU A 619 -21.29 -9.86 -52.19
CA GLU A 619 -21.02 -9.49 -53.59
C GLU A 619 -21.05 -10.69 -54.54
N MET A 620 -20.56 -11.86 -54.11
CA MET A 620 -20.62 -13.09 -54.91
C MET A 620 -22.01 -13.72 -54.94
N LYS A 621 -22.75 -13.72 -53.82
CA LYS A 621 -24.13 -14.25 -53.74
C LYS A 621 -25.09 -13.48 -54.65
N GLU A 622 -24.83 -12.19 -54.90
CA GLU A 622 -25.57 -11.38 -55.87
C GLU A 622 -25.32 -11.78 -57.34
N ARG A 623 -24.22 -12.50 -57.63
CA ARG A 623 -23.82 -12.90 -58.99
C ARG A 623 -24.12 -14.36 -59.29
N GLU A 624 -23.86 -15.27 -58.36
CA GLU A 624 -23.94 -16.72 -58.56
C GLU A 624 -24.40 -17.46 -57.30
N LYS A 625 -24.90 -18.70 -57.48
CA LYS A 625 -25.26 -19.57 -56.35
C LYS A 625 -24.01 -20.15 -55.71
N LEU A 626 -23.78 -19.85 -54.44
CA LEU A 626 -22.64 -20.37 -53.68
C LEU A 626 -22.87 -21.83 -53.24
N THR A 627 -21.87 -22.67 -53.44
CA THR A 627 -21.74 -23.98 -52.79
C THR A 627 -20.53 -23.98 -51.86
N PHE A 628 -20.42 -24.98 -50.98
CA PHE A 628 -19.26 -25.15 -50.12
C PHE A 628 -17.94 -25.15 -50.91
N GLU A 629 -17.86 -25.87 -52.03
CA GLU A 629 -16.67 -25.95 -52.88
C GLU A 629 -16.35 -24.62 -53.55
N VAL A 630 -17.34 -23.95 -54.14
CA VAL A 630 -17.16 -22.63 -54.77
C VAL A 630 -16.69 -21.61 -53.74
N SER A 631 -17.22 -21.66 -52.52
CA SER A 631 -16.82 -20.77 -51.43
C SER A 631 -15.38 -21.05 -50.97
N MET A 632 -14.98 -22.32 -50.88
CA MET A 632 -13.62 -22.72 -50.51
C MET A 632 -12.60 -22.51 -51.62
N ASP A 633 -13.01 -22.43 -52.89
CA ASP A 633 -12.10 -22.21 -54.02
C ASP A 633 -12.00 -20.73 -54.42
N GLU A 634 -13.12 -20.08 -54.69
CA GLU A 634 -13.13 -18.74 -55.28
C GLU A 634 -13.28 -17.64 -54.24
N LEU A 635 -14.27 -17.73 -53.34
CA LEU A 635 -14.46 -16.75 -52.27
C LEU A 635 -13.23 -16.69 -51.36
N TYR A 636 -12.74 -17.83 -50.89
CA TYR A 636 -11.51 -17.92 -50.10
C TYR A 636 -10.32 -17.27 -50.80
N LYS A 637 -10.16 -17.49 -52.11
CA LYS A 637 -9.05 -16.91 -52.88
C LYS A 637 -9.16 -15.38 -52.96
N ASN A 638 -10.36 -14.86 -53.18
CA ASN A 638 -10.61 -13.41 -53.26
C ASN A 638 -10.40 -12.73 -51.91
N VAL A 639 -10.96 -13.29 -50.84
CA VAL A 639 -10.81 -12.78 -49.47
C VAL A 639 -9.34 -12.82 -49.04
N ASN A 640 -8.64 -13.94 -49.28
CA ASN A 640 -7.24 -14.07 -48.90
C ASN A 640 -6.30 -13.19 -49.76
N LYS A 641 -6.72 -12.81 -50.97
CA LYS A 641 -6.01 -11.80 -51.75
C LYS A 641 -6.16 -10.42 -51.07
N LYS A 642 -7.38 -10.03 -50.71
CA LYS A 642 -7.62 -8.74 -50.03
C LYS A 642 -6.97 -8.68 -48.64
N TRP A 643 -6.95 -9.78 -47.90
CA TRP A 643 -6.26 -9.90 -46.62
C TRP A 643 -4.75 -9.64 -46.76
N ARG A 644 -4.11 -10.20 -47.80
CA ARG A 644 -2.69 -9.95 -48.11
C ARG A 644 -2.42 -8.53 -48.60
N GLU A 645 -3.35 -7.92 -49.34
CA GLU A 645 -3.25 -6.50 -49.69
C GLU A 645 -3.29 -5.61 -48.44
N LEU A 646 -4.19 -5.91 -47.48
CA LEU A 646 -4.25 -5.20 -46.19
C LEU A 646 -2.95 -5.39 -45.39
N GLU A 647 -2.42 -6.61 -45.32
CA GLU A 647 -1.13 -6.90 -44.68
C GLU A 647 0.00 -6.03 -45.26
N GLN A 648 0.09 -5.94 -46.60
CA GLN A 648 1.12 -5.18 -47.27
C GLN A 648 1.00 -3.68 -47.00
N VAL A 649 -0.22 -3.14 -47.06
CA VAL A 649 -0.47 -1.71 -46.82
C VAL A 649 -0.17 -1.31 -45.37
N VAL A 650 -0.51 -2.17 -44.41
CA VAL A 650 -0.15 -1.96 -43.01
C VAL A 650 1.36 -2.00 -42.81
N ARG A 651 2.05 -2.96 -43.45
CA ARG A 651 3.51 -3.11 -43.42
C ARG A 651 4.23 -1.87 -43.97
N ASP A 652 3.72 -1.32 -45.08
CA ASP A 652 4.28 -0.14 -45.75
C ASP A 652 3.89 1.19 -45.08
N LYS A 653 3.10 1.14 -43.99
CA LYS A 653 2.57 2.31 -43.28
C LYS A 653 1.76 3.25 -44.18
N SER A 654 1.20 2.73 -45.27
CA SER A 654 0.45 3.50 -46.28
C SER A 654 -1.07 3.41 -46.10
N LEU A 655 -1.52 2.88 -44.95
CA LEU A 655 -2.92 2.64 -44.62
C LEU A 655 -3.82 3.84 -44.93
N SER A 656 -4.81 3.63 -45.79
CA SER A 656 -5.82 4.63 -46.11
C SER A 656 -7.00 4.59 -45.14
N ARG A 657 -7.87 5.61 -45.20
CA ARG A 657 -9.11 5.64 -44.42
C ARG A 657 -10.07 4.52 -44.82
N GLU A 658 -10.13 4.17 -46.11
CA GLU A 658 -10.93 3.05 -46.63
C GLU A 658 -10.48 1.72 -46.02
N GLU A 659 -9.17 1.48 -45.94
CA GLU A 659 -8.62 0.23 -45.39
C GLU A 659 -8.72 0.17 -43.86
N LEU A 660 -8.66 1.33 -43.20
CA LEU A 660 -8.84 1.45 -41.76
C LEU A 660 -10.20 0.93 -41.29
N ARG A 661 -11.25 1.03 -42.13
CA ARG A 661 -12.61 0.54 -41.84
C ARG A 661 -12.66 -0.95 -41.56
N TRP A 662 -11.83 -1.75 -42.23
CA TRP A 662 -11.77 -3.19 -41.97
C TRP A 662 -11.29 -3.52 -40.55
N LEU A 663 -10.56 -2.59 -39.93
CA LEU A 663 -10.02 -2.70 -38.59
C LEU A 663 -10.84 -1.91 -37.55
N GLU A 664 -11.92 -1.22 -37.96
CA GLU A 664 -12.79 -0.48 -37.05
C GLU A 664 -13.61 -1.44 -36.17
N GLY A 665 -13.75 -1.11 -34.88
CA GLY A 665 -14.45 -1.96 -33.91
C GLY A 665 -13.77 -3.29 -33.57
N CYS A 666 -12.58 -3.56 -34.15
CA CYS A 666 -11.81 -4.78 -33.90
C CYS A 666 -10.74 -4.54 -32.81
N ASP A 667 -10.34 -5.59 -32.11
CA ASP A 667 -9.13 -5.56 -31.29
C ASP A 667 -7.91 -5.52 -32.21
N LEU A 668 -7.38 -4.31 -32.41
CA LEU A 668 -6.29 -4.07 -33.34
C LEU A 668 -5.04 -4.90 -33.01
N HIS A 669 -4.74 -5.12 -31.73
CA HIS A 669 -3.58 -5.92 -31.34
C HIS A 669 -3.75 -7.36 -31.78
N PHE A 670 -4.96 -7.89 -31.59
CA PHE A 670 -5.32 -9.23 -32.02
C PHE A 670 -5.32 -9.39 -33.55
N GLU A 671 -5.92 -8.45 -34.29
CA GLU A 671 -5.95 -8.49 -35.76
C GLU A 671 -4.54 -8.41 -36.37
N LEU A 672 -3.67 -7.56 -35.82
CA LEU A 672 -2.28 -7.45 -36.27
C LEU A 672 -1.48 -8.73 -36.01
N ARG A 673 -1.81 -9.49 -34.95
CA ARG A 673 -1.22 -10.82 -34.72
C ARG A 673 -1.64 -11.83 -35.77
N LEU A 674 -2.86 -11.73 -36.29
CA LEU A 674 -3.34 -12.57 -37.40
C LEU A 674 -2.73 -12.16 -38.75
N LEU A 675 -2.54 -10.86 -38.99
CA LEU A 675 -1.86 -10.36 -40.19
C LEU A 675 -0.35 -10.70 -40.18
N PHE A 676 0.28 -10.68 -39.01
CA PHE A 676 1.73 -10.87 -38.86
C PHE A 676 2.08 -12.00 -37.86
N PRO A 677 1.71 -13.27 -38.14
CA PRO A 677 1.85 -14.37 -37.17
C PRO A 677 3.31 -14.70 -36.80
N ASN A 678 4.28 -14.30 -37.62
CA ASN A 678 5.71 -14.56 -37.43
C ASN A 678 6.47 -13.37 -36.81
N GLN A 679 5.80 -12.28 -36.45
CA GLN A 679 6.45 -11.10 -35.87
C GLN A 679 6.44 -11.15 -34.34
N THR A 680 7.37 -10.40 -33.73
CA THR A 680 7.45 -10.32 -32.27
C THR A 680 6.28 -9.53 -31.70
N GLN A 681 5.90 -9.86 -30.47
CA GLN A 681 4.87 -9.12 -29.72
C GLN A 681 5.18 -7.61 -29.66
N GLN A 682 6.45 -7.23 -29.45
CA GLN A 682 6.88 -5.82 -29.43
C GLN A 682 6.66 -5.10 -30.77
N TYR A 683 6.89 -5.78 -31.89
CA TYR A 683 6.63 -5.22 -33.22
C TYR A 683 5.13 -4.94 -33.42
N ILE A 684 4.28 -5.90 -33.03
CA ILE A 684 2.81 -5.77 -33.10
C ILE A 684 2.32 -4.64 -32.20
N GLU A 685 2.79 -4.56 -30.95
CA GLU A 685 2.42 -3.50 -30.00
C GLU A 685 2.81 -2.11 -30.52
N SER A 686 4.04 -1.97 -31.05
CA SER A 686 4.48 -0.71 -31.64
C SER A 686 3.61 -0.29 -32.82
N MET A 687 3.20 -1.24 -33.66
CA MET A 687 2.38 -0.97 -34.83
C MET A 687 0.94 -0.61 -34.44
N ALA A 688 0.34 -1.36 -33.51
CA ALA A 688 -0.98 -1.07 -32.95
C ALA A 688 -1.01 0.34 -32.34
N LYS A 689 0.03 0.69 -31.57
CA LYS A 689 0.18 2.02 -30.97
C LYS A 689 0.22 3.11 -32.05
N SER A 690 1.04 2.97 -33.08
CA SER A 690 1.11 3.96 -34.16
C SER A 690 -0.22 4.13 -34.90
N ILE A 691 -0.92 3.04 -35.21
CA ILE A 691 -2.23 3.12 -35.89
C ILE A 691 -3.29 3.76 -35.00
N ASN A 692 -3.30 3.46 -33.69
CA ASN A 692 -4.20 4.10 -32.73
C ASN A 692 -3.88 5.59 -32.55
N GLU A 693 -2.61 5.99 -32.52
CA GLU A 693 -2.20 7.40 -32.52
C GLU A 693 -2.71 8.12 -33.78
N TYR A 694 -2.62 7.51 -34.96
CA TYR A 694 -3.17 8.08 -36.19
C TYR A 694 -4.70 8.19 -36.14
N ARG A 695 -5.39 7.16 -35.64
CA ARG A 695 -6.85 7.19 -35.44
C ARG A 695 -7.28 8.36 -34.58
N GLU A 696 -6.64 8.52 -33.42
CA GLU A 696 -6.95 9.61 -32.50
C GLU A 696 -6.71 10.96 -33.18
N LYS A 697 -5.57 11.16 -33.84
CA LYS A 697 -5.26 12.41 -34.54
C LYS A 697 -6.26 12.74 -35.66
N ILE A 698 -6.75 11.74 -36.40
CA ILE A 698 -7.78 11.94 -37.42
C ILE A 698 -9.10 12.38 -36.78
N THR A 699 -9.53 11.71 -35.70
CA THR A 699 -10.73 12.12 -34.96
C THR A 699 -10.59 13.54 -34.41
N GLN A 700 -9.41 13.91 -33.92
CA GLN A 700 -9.14 15.28 -33.47
C GLN A 700 -9.13 16.28 -34.64
N LEU A 701 -8.58 15.92 -35.80
CA LEU A 701 -8.64 16.75 -37.01
C LEU A 701 -10.08 17.06 -37.41
N GLU A 702 -10.94 16.04 -37.43
CA GLU A 702 -12.37 16.19 -37.74
C GLU A 702 -13.06 17.16 -36.78
N LYS A 703 -12.74 17.10 -35.49
CA LYS A 703 -13.29 18.00 -34.47
C LYS A 703 -12.74 19.44 -34.58
N MET A 704 -11.46 19.60 -34.91
CA MET A 704 -10.76 20.88 -34.84
C MET A 704 -10.84 21.73 -36.11
N ILE A 705 -11.21 21.15 -37.25
CA ILE A 705 -11.29 21.88 -38.53
C ILE A 705 -12.23 23.08 -38.48
N GLU A 706 -13.40 22.94 -37.88
CA GLU A 706 -14.36 24.06 -37.78
C GLU A 706 -13.82 25.17 -36.84
N PRO A 707 -13.40 24.88 -35.60
CA PRO A 707 -12.76 25.88 -34.72
C PRO A 707 -11.56 26.60 -35.35
N TRP A 708 -10.67 25.88 -36.06
CA TRP A 708 -9.54 26.49 -36.76
C TRP A 708 -9.97 27.34 -37.97
N THR A 709 -11.04 26.95 -38.65
CA THR A 709 -11.65 27.76 -39.71
C THR A 709 -12.25 29.04 -39.14
N GLU A 710 -12.87 28.99 -37.97
CA GLU A 710 -13.40 30.15 -37.26
C GLU A 710 -12.27 31.06 -36.75
N LEU A 711 -11.21 30.50 -36.15
CA LEU A 711 -10.01 31.27 -35.78
C LEU A 711 -9.47 32.04 -36.98
N LYS A 712 -9.34 31.39 -38.14
CA LYS A 712 -8.88 32.03 -39.37
C LYS A 712 -9.75 33.24 -39.72
N LYS A 713 -11.08 33.08 -39.74
CA LYS A 713 -12.02 34.16 -40.05
C LYS A 713 -11.98 35.30 -39.02
N ALA A 714 -11.98 34.97 -37.74
CA ALA A 714 -11.87 35.95 -36.66
C ALA A 714 -10.57 36.75 -36.74
N THR A 715 -9.45 36.07 -37.06
CA THR A 715 -8.14 36.70 -37.28
C THR A 715 -8.18 37.65 -38.47
N ASP A 716 -8.78 37.23 -39.60
CA ASP A 716 -8.92 38.06 -40.80
C ASP A 716 -9.74 39.33 -40.49
N ILE A 717 -10.81 39.22 -39.69
CA ILE A 717 -11.66 40.35 -39.24
C ILE A 717 -10.89 41.30 -38.32
N VAL A 718 -10.24 40.79 -37.27
CA VAL A 718 -9.47 41.63 -36.33
C VAL A 718 -8.32 42.35 -37.07
N LYS A 719 -7.62 41.63 -37.94
CA LYS A 719 -6.57 42.20 -38.79
C LYS A 719 -7.08 43.32 -39.68
N LYS A 720 -8.30 43.20 -40.24
CA LYS A 720 -8.92 44.20 -41.11
C LYS A 720 -9.07 45.56 -40.41
N TYR A 721 -9.46 45.59 -39.14
CA TYR A 721 -9.70 46.84 -38.40
C TYR A 721 -8.51 47.34 -37.57
N HIS A 722 -7.43 46.56 -37.48
CA HIS A 722 -6.21 46.98 -36.78
C HIS A 722 -5.58 48.24 -37.41
N THR A 723 -5.10 49.17 -36.58
CA THR A 723 -4.48 50.45 -37.01
C THR A 723 -3.32 50.28 -37.99
N SER A 724 -2.56 49.19 -37.83
CA SER A 724 -1.45 48.79 -38.70
C SER A 724 -1.81 47.75 -39.77
N ASN A 725 -3.08 47.58 -40.19
CA ASN A 725 -3.49 46.50 -41.10
C ASN A 725 -2.64 46.36 -42.38
N LYS A 726 -2.17 47.49 -42.97
CA LYS A 726 -1.37 47.52 -44.19
C LYS A 726 0.06 47.03 -43.99
N LYS A 727 0.52 46.98 -42.74
CA LYS A 727 1.87 46.54 -42.34
C LYS A 727 1.88 45.12 -41.78
N ILE A 728 0.73 44.54 -41.45
CA ILE A 728 0.65 43.17 -40.93
C ILE A 728 0.77 42.19 -42.10
N GLU A 729 1.91 41.52 -42.20
CA GLU A 729 2.20 40.56 -43.26
C GLU A 729 1.78 39.14 -42.86
N ASN A 730 1.38 38.34 -43.85
CA ASN A 730 1.14 36.91 -43.64
C ASN A 730 2.48 36.18 -43.56
N ASP A 731 2.88 35.81 -42.36
CA ASP A 731 4.14 35.12 -42.13
C ASP A 731 4.06 33.63 -42.50
N LYS A 732 5.24 32.97 -42.57
CA LYS A 732 5.36 31.56 -42.94
C LYS A 732 4.53 30.63 -42.05
N SER A 733 4.43 30.91 -40.74
CA SER A 733 3.65 30.08 -39.83
C SER A 733 2.14 30.18 -40.13
N TRP A 734 1.65 31.40 -40.39
CA TRP A 734 0.26 31.60 -40.81
C TRP A 734 -0.06 30.89 -42.13
N ASN A 735 0.79 31.05 -43.15
CA ASN A 735 0.57 30.42 -44.45
C ASN A 735 0.61 28.89 -44.35
N ASN A 736 1.55 28.33 -43.60
CA ASN A 736 1.63 26.87 -43.38
C ASN A 736 0.39 26.33 -42.66
N PHE A 737 -0.12 27.03 -41.66
CA PHE A 737 -1.37 26.68 -40.97
C PHE A 737 -2.56 26.71 -41.93
N VAL A 738 -2.75 27.79 -42.69
CA VAL A 738 -3.88 27.93 -43.63
C VAL A 738 -3.83 26.85 -44.71
N THR A 739 -2.66 26.59 -45.30
CA THR A 739 -2.48 25.52 -46.30
C THR A 739 -2.80 24.16 -45.70
N SER A 740 -2.26 23.84 -44.51
CA SER A 740 -2.49 22.54 -43.86
C SER A 740 -3.94 22.33 -43.43
N LEU A 741 -4.63 23.39 -43.00
CA LEU A 741 -6.05 23.37 -42.65
C LEU A 741 -6.91 23.10 -43.88
N GLU A 742 -6.64 23.79 -45.00
CA GLU A 742 -7.39 23.63 -46.24
C GLU A 742 -7.15 22.27 -46.90
N ASP A 743 -5.90 21.81 -46.92
CA ASP A 743 -5.53 20.51 -47.45
C ASP A 743 -6.08 19.39 -46.56
N GLY A 744 -5.99 19.52 -45.23
CA GLY A 744 -6.61 18.59 -44.28
C GLY A 744 -8.12 18.48 -44.47
N ARG A 745 -8.81 19.61 -44.66
CA ARG A 745 -10.26 19.65 -44.92
C ARG A 745 -10.65 18.99 -46.24
N LYS A 746 -9.84 19.15 -47.29
CA LYS A 746 -10.04 18.45 -48.57
C LYS A 746 -9.74 16.95 -48.44
N ALA A 747 -8.65 16.61 -47.76
CA ALA A 747 -8.19 15.23 -47.56
C ALA A 747 -9.22 14.39 -46.79
N LEU A 748 -9.88 14.94 -45.77
CA LEU A 748 -10.93 14.23 -45.04
C LEU A 748 -12.12 13.77 -45.90
N LYS A 749 -12.37 14.43 -47.04
CA LYS A 749 -13.44 14.05 -47.98
C LYS A 749 -13.05 12.90 -48.92
N ASN A 750 -11.77 12.47 -48.92
CA ASN A 750 -11.26 11.41 -49.78
C ASN A 750 -10.90 10.17 -48.96
N GLU A 751 -11.63 9.08 -49.13
CA GLU A 751 -11.42 7.84 -48.38
C GLU A 751 -10.10 7.14 -48.72
N LYS A 752 -9.50 7.43 -49.87
CA LYS A 752 -8.23 6.82 -50.33
C LYS A 752 -6.99 7.52 -49.80
N ILE A 753 -7.14 8.61 -49.04
CA ILE A 753 -6.00 9.32 -48.47
C ILE A 753 -5.36 8.49 -47.35
N SER A 754 -4.03 8.52 -47.25
CA SER A 754 -3.30 7.88 -46.16
C SER A 754 -3.59 8.55 -44.81
N ILE A 755 -3.77 7.73 -43.76
CA ILE A 755 -3.98 8.20 -42.39
C ILE A 755 -2.79 9.00 -41.86
N GLN A 756 -1.58 8.72 -42.35
CA GLN A 756 -0.38 9.46 -42.00
C GLN A 756 -0.44 10.90 -42.53
N VAL A 757 -0.95 11.09 -43.74
CA VAL A 757 -1.11 12.44 -44.34
C VAL A 757 -2.13 13.25 -43.54
N LEU A 758 -3.26 12.64 -43.17
CA LEU A 758 -4.25 13.31 -42.30
C LEU A 758 -3.65 13.66 -40.92
N SER A 759 -2.91 12.73 -40.32
CA SER A 759 -2.17 13.00 -39.07
C SER A 759 -1.19 14.16 -39.21
N GLN A 760 -0.48 14.29 -40.33
CA GLN A 760 0.46 15.38 -40.57
C GLN A 760 -0.25 16.74 -40.70
N HIS A 761 -1.42 16.78 -41.35
CA HIS A 761 -2.23 18.00 -41.39
C HIS A 761 -2.67 18.43 -39.99
N TYR A 762 -3.11 17.48 -39.16
CA TYR A 762 -3.42 17.73 -37.76
C TYR A 762 -2.21 18.23 -36.97
N ASP A 763 -1.09 17.49 -37.03
CA ASP A 763 0.15 17.82 -36.32
C ASP A 763 0.68 19.21 -36.73
N THR A 764 0.53 19.58 -37.99
CA THR A 764 0.94 20.91 -38.47
C THR A 764 0.04 22.00 -37.90
N CYS A 765 -1.29 21.83 -37.95
CA CYS A 765 -2.21 22.83 -37.43
C CYS A 765 -2.13 22.99 -35.90
N ILE A 766 -2.03 21.86 -35.17
CA ILE A 766 -1.95 21.86 -33.71
C ILE A 766 -0.66 22.49 -33.21
N ASN A 767 0.46 22.29 -33.90
CA ASN A 767 1.74 22.89 -33.52
C ASN A 767 1.73 24.43 -33.61
N TYR A 768 0.87 25.02 -34.44
CA TYR A 768 0.80 26.47 -34.57
C TYR A 768 -0.15 27.14 -33.57
N PHE A 769 -1.33 26.55 -33.33
CA PHE A 769 -2.40 27.21 -32.55
C PHE A 769 -3.03 26.36 -31.45
N GLY A 770 -2.56 25.12 -31.24
CA GLY A 770 -2.95 24.30 -30.10
C GLY A 770 -4.41 23.82 -30.12
N LYS A 771 -4.81 23.11 -29.05
CA LYS A 771 -6.18 22.57 -28.87
C LYS A 771 -7.12 23.61 -28.26
N GLU A 772 -6.55 24.65 -27.66
CA GLU A 772 -7.27 25.70 -26.93
C GLU A 772 -8.15 26.55 -27.86
N THR A 773 -7.98 26.44 -29.17
CA THR A 773 -8.89 27.01 -30.16
C THR A 773 -10.30 26.45 -30.06
N LEU A 774 -10.47 25.21 -29.58
CA LEU A 774 -11.80 24.61 -29.36
C LEU A 774 -12.58 25.35 -28.26
N GLU A 775 -11.90 25.72 -27.18
CA GLU A 775 -12.48 26.45 -26.05
C GLU A 775 -12.84 27.90 -26.43
N CYS A 776 -12.13 28.45 -27.41
CA CYS A 776 -12.35 29.80 -27.93
C CYS A 776 -13.43 29.88 -29.03
N ALA A 777 -14.08 28.78 -29.42
CA ALA A 777 -15.01 28.76 -30.54
C ALA A 777 -16.17 29.76 -30.39
N GLU A 778 -16.75 29.91 -29.18
CA GLU A 778 -17.80 30.91 -28.93
C GLU A 778 -17.28 32.33 -29.15
N LEU A 779 -16.05 32.64 -28.73
CA LEU A 779 -15.43 33.94 -28.94
C LEU A 779 -15.22 34.22 -30.44
N PHE A 780 -14.68 33.26 -31.20
CA PHE A 780 -14.50 33.42 -32.64
C PHE A 780 -15.84 33.65 -33.35
N TYR A 781 -16.86 32.87 -32.99
CA TYR A 781 -18.21 33.05 -33.52
C TYR A 781 -18.77 34.45 -33.22
N LEU A 782 -18.61 34.95 -31.98
CA LEU A 782 -19.07 36.29 -31.61
C LEU A 782 -18.34 37.39 -32.38
N ILE A 783 -17.03 37.26 -32.58
CA ILE A 783 -16.22 38.19 -33.40
C ILE A 783 -16.73 38.18 -34.85
N ILE A 784 -16.94 37.00 -35.43
CA ILE A 784 -17.40 36.84 -36.82
C ILE A 784 -18.80 37.43 -37.01
N LYS A 785 -19.72 37.12 -36.09
CA LYS A 785 -21.12 37.56 -36.19
C LYS A 785 -21.29 39.06 -35.96
N ASN A 786 -20.47 39.68 -35.12
CA ASN A 786 -20.61 41.08 -34.70
C ASN A 786 -19.47 41.98 -35.23
N GLU A 787 -18.90 41.64 -36.38
CA GLU A 787 -17.86 42.42 -37.06
C GLU A 787 -18.22 43.92 -37.13
N GLU A 788 -19.36 44.27 -37.72
CA GLU A 788 -19.77 45.66 -37.93
C GLU A 788 -20.35 46.33 -36.67
N LYS A 789 -20.97 45.57 -35.76
CA LYS A 789 -21.67 46.13 -34.59
C LYS A 789 -20.75 46.44 -33.42
N VAL A 790 -19.71 45.62 -33.22
CA VAL A 790 -18.86 45.68 -32.03
C VAL A 790 -17.41 45.86 -32.43
N ILE A 791 -16.85 44.99 -33.27
CA ILE A 791 -15.41 45.02 -33.57
C ILE A 791 -15.02 46.31 -34.28
N LYS A 792 -15.77 46.69 -35.32
CA LYS A 792 -15.57 47.95 -36.03
C LYS A 792 -15.75 49.16 -35.11
N GLU A 793 -16.78 49.16 -34.26
CA GLU A 793 -17.03 50.27 -33.33
C GLU A 793 -15.92 50.43 -32.30
N LEU A 794 -15.48 49.33 -31.67
CA LEU A 794 -14.35 49.34 -30.73
C LEU A 794 -13.04 49.78 -31.40
N ALA A 795 -12.87 49.54 -32.70
CA ALA A 795 -11.66 49.91 -33.43
C ALA A 795 -11.69 51.33 -34.03
N THR A 796 -12.86 51.88 -34.35
CA THR A 796 -12.99 53.09 -35.17
C THR A 796 -13.82 54.22 -34.59
N SER A 797 -14.70 53.95 -33.62
CA SER A 797 -15.48 55.00 -32.96
C SER A 797 -14.58 55.82 -32.04
N GLU A 798 -14.69 57.15 -32.11
CA GLU A 798 -13.92 58.04 -31.24
C GLU A 798 -14.21 57.76 -29.75
N ASN A 799 -15.45 57.41 -29.41
CA ASN A 799 -15.87 57.13 -28.03
C ASN A 799 -15.32 55.80 -27.47
N PHE A 800 -14.86 54.87 -28.31
CA PHE A 800 -14.35 53.57 -27.85
C PHE A 800 -12.87 53.36 -28.16
N ALA A 801 -12.38 53.84 -29.31
CA ALA A 801 -11.00 53.66 -29.76
C ALA A 801 -10.02 54.68 -29.15
N ASN A 802 -10.49 55.89 -28.79
CA ASN A 802 -9.65 56.88 -28.11
C ASN A 802 -9.78 56.71 -26.58
N LYS A 803 -8.65 56.51 -25.89
CA LYS A 803 -8.62 56.26 -24.44
C LYS A 803 -9.22 57.38 -23.60
N GLU A 804 -9.01 58.64 -23.97
CA GLU A 804 -9.52 59.80 -23.24
C GLU A 804 -11.04 59.92 -23.41
N HIS A 805 -11.53 59.76 -24.64
CA HIS A 805 -12.96 59.76 -24.92
C HIS A 805 -13.68 58.52 -24.35
N PHE A 806 -13.01 57.37 -24.28
CA PHE A 806 -13.55 56.18 -23.64
C PHE A 806 -13.77 56.37 -22.15
N ALA A 807 -12.83 56.99 -21.42
CA ALA A 807 -13.01 57.32 -20.02
C ALA A 807 -14.25 58.20 -19.80
N ASN A 808 -14.39 59.27 -20.58
CA ASN A 808 -15.55 60.17 -20.54
C ASN A 808 -16.86 59.44 -20.89
N THR A 809 -16.80 58.51 -21.86
CA THR A 809 -17.94 57.69 -22.27
C THR A 809 -18.39 56.77 -21.14
N MET A 810 -17.44 56.11 -20.45
CA MET A 810 -17.76 55.24 -19.32
C MET A 810 -18.32 56.03 -18.13
N GLU A 811 -17.76 57.20 -17.82
CA GLU A 811 -18.27 58.08 -16.77
C GLU A 811 -19.69 58.60 -17.08
N THR A 812 -19.95 58.95 -18.34
CA THR A 812 -21.28 59.38 -18.77
C THR A 812 -22.31 58.27 -18.58
N LEU A 813 -21.94 57.02 -18.88
CA LEU A 813 -22.81 55.86 -18.71
C LEU A 813 -22.98 55.45 -17.25
N ASP A 814 -21.94 55.51 -16.42
CA ASP A 814 -22.05 55.26 -14.97
C ASP A 814 -23.00 56.26 -14.29
N ASN A 815 -23.05 57.50 -14.78
CA ASN A 815 -23.95 58.54 -14.26
C ASN A 815 -25.41 58.35 -14.72
N CYS A 816 -25.68 57.51 -15.72
CA CYS A 816 -27.04 57.13 -16.11
C CYS A 816 -27.57 56.07 -15.13
N LYS A 817 -28.48 56.46 -14.23
CA LYS A 817 -29.08 55.62 -13.17
C LYS A 817 -29.91 54.40 -13.64
N GLU A 818 -29.69 53.89 -14.85
CA GLU A 818 -30.36 52.71 -15.40
C GLU A 818 -29.47 51.47 -15.23
N GLY A 819 -29.97 50.43 -14.54
CA GLY A 819 -29.17 49.23 -14.23
C GLY A 819 -28.60 48.49 -15.45
N GLN A 820 -29.21 48.64 -16.64
CA GLN A 820 -28.68 48.06 -17.89
C GLN A 820 -27.34 48.67 -18.34
N PHE A 821 -27.02 49.89 -17.94
CA PHE A 821 -25.75 50.54 -18.28
C PHE A 821 -24.64 50.16 -17.31
N GLU A 822 -24.96 49.85 -16.05
CA GLU A 822 -23.96 49.45 -15.06
C GLU A 822 -23.27 48.12 -15.44
N GLU A 823 -24.06 47.11 -15.82
CA GLU A 823 -23.53 45.84 -16.32
C GLU A 823 -22.75 46.01 -17.63
N LEU A 824 -23.27 46.83 -18.55
CA LEU A 824 -22.63 47.14 -19.82
C LEU A 824 -21.29 47.88 -19.65
N VAL A 825 -21.19 48.83 -18.72
CA VAL A 825 -19.95 49.58 -18.47
C VAL A 825 -18.87 48.67 -17.92
N ASN A 826 -19.20 47.77 -16.99
CA ASN A 826 -18.23 46.77 -16.50
C ASN A 826 -17.74 45.85 -17.64
N ALA A 827 -18.67 45.41 -18.50
CA ALA A 827 -18.34 44.63 -19.68
C ALA A 827 -17.42 45.39 -20.64
N LEU A 828 -17.77 46.63 -21.00
CA LEU A 828 -17.02 47.48 -21.93
C LEU A 828 -15.63 47.82 -21.39
N ARG A 829 -15.48 48.16 -20.10
CA ARG A 829 -14.16 48.41 -19.48
C ARG A 829 -13.24 47.20 -19.61
N THR A 830 -13.79 46.01 -19.35
CA THR A 830 -13.01 44.77 -19.42
C THR A 830 -12.65 44.42 -20.86
N VAL A 831 -13.64 44.48 -21.75
CA VAL A 831 -13.50 44.10 -23.16
C VAL A 831 -12.58 45.07 -23.89
N ASN A 832 -12.85 46.37 -23.80
CA ASN A 832 -12.07 47.39 -24.48
C ASN A 832 -10.64 47.44 -23.95
N GLY A 833 -10.46 47.35 -22.62
CA GLY A 833 -9.13 47.31 -22.00
C GLY A 833 -8.28 46.14 -22.51
N LYS A 834 -8.86 44.92 -22.57
CA LYS A 834 -8.14 43.73 -23.03
C LYS A 834 -7.89 43.72 -24.53
N ILE A 835 -8.83 44.21 -25.34
CA ILE A 835 -8.64 44.34 -26.78
C ILE A 835 -7.57 45.41 -27.07
N HIS A 836 -7.52 46.53 -26.36
CA HIS A 836 -6.42 47.49 -26.51
C HIS A 836 -5.08 46.90 -26.10
N GLU A 837 -5.00 46.25 -24.94
CA GLU A 837 -3.78 45.62 -24.42
C GLU A 837 -3.18 44.60 -25.40
N HIS A 838 -4.01 43.71 -25.94
CA HIS A 838 -3.55 42.58 -26.76
C HIS A 838 -3.60 42.83 -28.27
N ILE A 839 -4.47 43.73 -28.74
CA ILE A 839 -4.74 43.91 -30.17
C ILE A 839 -4.44 45.35 -30.60
N TRP A 840 -5.23 46.34 -30.20
CA TRP A 840 -5.16 47.67 -30.84
C TRP A 840 -3.89 48.47 -30.53
N ASP A 841 -3.37 48.37 -29.30
CA ASP A 841 -2.14 49.06 -28.90
C ASP A 841 -0.90 48.16 -29.06
N ALA A 842 -1.11 46.87 -29.33
CA ALA A 842 -0.03 45.91 -29.51
C ALA A 842 0.70 46.15 -30.83
N ASN A 843 2.04 46.10 -30.80
CA ASN A 843 2.87 46.23 -32.00
C ASN A 843 2.88 44.91 -32.79
N ILE A 844 1.77 44.59 -33.44
CA ILE A 844 1.61 43.37 -34.23
C ILE A 844 2.12 43.58 -35.65
N GLN A 845 3.04 42.73 -36.09
CA GLN A 845 3.64 42.79 -37.43
C GLN A 845 3.24 41.60 -38.31
N LYS A 846 2.76 40.50 -37.71
CA LYS A 846 2.51 39.22 -38.39
C LYS A 846 1.10 38.72 -38.13
N THR A 847 0.46 38.11 -39.13
CA THR A 847 -0.91 37.58 -38.97
C THR A 847 -0.98 36.46 -37.93
N SER A 848 0.03 35.59 -37.81
CA SER A 848 0.05 34.58 -36.75
C SER A 848 0.09 35.17 -35.33
N GLN A 849 0.63 36.38 -35.17
CA GLN A 849 0.58 37.10 -33.89
C GLN A 849 -0.83 37.57 -33.59
N VAL A 850 -1.57 38.10 -34.58
CA VAL A 850 -2.99 38.46 -34.40
C VAL A 850 -3.80 37.26 -33.88
N ALA A 851 -3.65 36.09 -34.51
CA ALA A 851 -4.34 34.87 -34.08
C ALA A 851 -3.94 34.44 -32.65
N LYS A 852 -2.65 34.55 -32.29
CA LYS A 852 -2.17 34.24 -30.93
C LYS A 852 -2.69 35.22 -29.89
N GLU A 853 -2.77 36.51 -30.20
CA GLU A 853 -3.30 37.50 -29.27
C GLU A 853 -4.80 37.32 -29.03
N ILE A 854 -5.58 36.97 -30.06
CA ILE A 854 -7.01 36.61 -29.89
C ILE A 854 -7.14 35.41 -28.92
N LEU A 855 -6.29 34.39 -29.07
CA LEU A 855 -6.26 33.24 -28.15
C LEU A 855 -5.82 33.62 -26.73
N SER A 856 -4.84 34.51 -26.60
CA SER A 856 -4.33 34.99 -25.30
C SER A 856 -5.39 35.76 -24.51
N ILE A 857 -6.24 36.54 -25.18
CA ILE A 857 -7.34 37.27 -24.54
C ILE A 857 -8.27 36.31 -23.79
N TYR A 858 -8.61 35.18 -24.41
CA TYR A 858 -9.44 34.15 -23.77
C TYR A 858 -8.72 33.49 -22.59
N LYS A 859 -7.47 33.06 -22.80
CA LYS A 859 -6.68 32.36 -21.77
C LYS A 859 -6.44 33.19 -20.50
N ASN A 860 -6.26 34.49 -20.66
CA ASN A 860 -5.92 35.38 -19.55
C ASN A 860 -7.16 35.94 -18.82
N ASN A 861 -8.37 35.60 -19.28
CA ASN A 861 -9.60 36.12 -18.69
C ASN A 861 -10.80 35.19 -18.95
N GLU A 862 -11.08 34.33 -17.98
CA GLU A 862 -12.16 33.32 -18.01
C GLU A 862 -13.55 33.93 -18.28
N HIS A 863 -13.75 35.21 -17.96
CA HIS A 863 -15.03 35.91 -18.16
C HIS A 863 -15.05 36.82 -19.40
N PHE A 864 -13.98 36.84 -20.21
CA PHE A 864 -13.90 37.73 -21.37
C PHE A 864 -15.01 37.42 -22.37
N THR A 865 -15.22 36.17 -22.76
CA THR A 865 -16.26 35.79 -23.74
C THR A 865 -17.66 36.20 -23.28
N THR A 866 -17.96 36.00 -22.00
CA THR A 866 -19.26 36.41 -21.42
C THR A 866 -19.44 37.92 -21.45
N LYS A 867 -18.41 38.69 -21.07
CA LYS A 867 -18.47 40.16 -21.13
C LYS A 867 -18.48 40.69 -22.57
N PHE A 868 -17.75 40.05 -23.48
CA PHE A 868 -17.77 40.37 -24.91
C PHE A 868 -19.15 40.13 -25.51
N LYS A 869 -19.84 39.05 -25.09
CA LYS A 869 -21.23 38.77 -25.46
C LYS A 869 -22.19 39.85 -24.96
N GLN A 870 -22.04 40.29 -23.71
CA GLN A 870 -22.83 41.42 -23.17
C GLN A 870 -22.64 42.70 -24.01
N CYS A 871 -21.41 42.97 -24.47
CA CYS A 871 -21.16 44.08 -25.40
C CYS A 871 -21.81 43.84 -26.79
N CYS A 872 -21.92 42.59 -27.25
CA CYS A 872 -22.59 42.24 -28.51
C CYS A 872 -24.11 42.35 -28.46
N ASP A 873 -24.72 42.22 -27.27
CA ASP A 873 -26.17 42.32 -27.09
C ASP A 873 -26.66 43.78 -27.16
N VAL A 874 -25.74 44.76 -27.13
CA VAL A 874 -26.04 46.19 -27.18
C VAL A 874 -25.51 46.83 -28.46
N ASP A 875 -26.27 47.79 -28.99
CA ASP A 875 -25.86 48.58 -30.15
C ASP A 875 -24.90 49.71 -29.71
N LEU A 876 -23.58 49.45 -29.78
CA LEU A 876 -22.55 50.40 -29.36
C LEU A 876 -22.60 51.72 -30.14
N ASN A 877 -23.02 51.69 -31.41
CA ASN A 877 -23.24 52.90 -32.20
C ASN A 877 -24.29 53.82 -31.56
N ARG A 878 -25.39 53.23 -31.08
CA ARG A 878 -26.44 53.98 -30.39
C ARG A 878 -25.97 54.53 -29.05
N ILE A 879 -25.14 53.79 -28.32
CA ILE A 879 -24.53 54.24 -27.05
C ILE A 879 -23.62 55.45 -27.29
N SER A 880 -22.73 55.36 -28.27
CA SER A 880 -21.86 56.45 -28.73
C SER A 880 -22.65 57.73 -28.98
N PHE A 881 -23.76 57.62 -29.72
CA PHE A 881 -24.66 58.76 -29.99
C PHE A 881 -25.32 59.35 -28.73
N LEU A 882 -25.74 58.52 -27.78
CA LEU A 882 -26.40 58.98 -26.56
C LEU A 882 -25.42 59.70 -25.62
N VAL A 883 -24.19 59.20 -25.51
CA VAL A 883 -23.12 59.81 -24.71
C VAL A 883 -22.75 61.20 -25.26
N GLU A 884 -22.57 61.33 -26.57
CA GLU A 884 -22.31 62.64 -27.19
C GLU A 884 -23.43 63.65 -26.92
N LYS A 885 -24.68 63.19 -26.88
CA LYS A 885 -25.83 64.04 -26.56
C LYS A 885 -25.84 64.47 -25.09
N ALA A 886 -25.50 63.58 -24.17
CA ALA A 886 -25.44 63.85 -22.73
C ALA A 886 -24.27 64.80 -22.36
N GLY A 887 -23.09 64.60 -22.93
CA GLY A 887 -21.93 65.46 -22.70
C GLY A 887 -22.18 66.93 -23.12
N ARG A 888 -22.89 67.15 -24.22
CA ARG A 888 -23.30 68.50 -24.65
C ARG A 888 -24.23 69.20 -23.65
N LEU A 889 -25.07 68.45 -22.94
CA LEU A 889 -26.01 68.99 -21.95
C LEU A 889 -25.30 69.42 -20.66
N GLN A 890 -24.36 68.60 -20.16
CA GLN A 890 -23.58 68.89 -18.95
C GLN A 890 -22.64 70.10 -19.13
N ALA A 891 -22.04 70.23 -20.32
CA ALA A 891 -21.23 71.39 -20.65
C ALA A 891 -22.03 72.70 -20.55
N VAL A 892 -23.26 72.73 -21.07
CA VAL A 892 -24.14 73.91 -21.02
C VAL A 892 -24.49 74.31 -19.59
N GLN A 893 -24.73 73.35 -18.71
CA GLN A 893 -25.02 73.62 -17.30
C GLN A 893 -23.80 74.21 -16.57
N SER A 894 -22.62 73.62 -16.76
CA SER A 894 -21.37 74.09 -16.17
C SER A 894 -20.98 75.48 -16.68
N PHE A 895 -21.24 75.77 -17.97
CA PHE A 895 -21.03 77.10 -18.55
C PHE A 895 -21.88 78.17 -17.86
N ASN A 896 -23.17 77.89 -17.65
CA ASN A 896 -24.07 78.82 -16.99
C ASN A 896 -23.66 79.08 -15.52
N LEU A 897 -23.17 78.06 -14.82
CA LEU A 897 -22.66 78.17 -13.45
C LEU A 897 -21.44 79.11 -13.39
N LEU A 898 -20.45 78.93 -14.26
CA LEU A 898 -19.25 79.77 -14.29
C LEU A 898 -19.54 81.21 -14.72
N ILE A 899 -20.47 81.43 -15.66
CA ILE A 899 -20.91 82.78 -16.02
C ILE A 899 -21.58 83.48 -14.84
N LYS A 900 -22.39 82.76 -14.06
CA LYS A 900 -22.99 83.28 -12.82
C LYS A 900 -21.90 83.65 -11.79
N ALA A 901 -20.87 82.82 -11.67
CA ALA A 901 -19.71 83.09 -10.80
C ALA A 901 -18.95 84.36 -11.19
N ILE A 902 -18.81 84.65 -12.49
CA ILE A 902 -18.14 85.87 -12.97
C ILE A 902 -18.88 87.13 -12.54
N LYS A 903 -20.22 87.06 -12.51
CA LYS A 903 -21.07 88.20 -12.23
C LYS A 903 -21.18 88.49 -10.72
N ASP A 904 -21.44 87.44 -9.95
CA ASP A 904 -21.89 87.56 -8.54
C ASP A 904 -21.03 86.75 -7.56
N GLY A 905 -19.93 86.15 -8.03
CA GLY A 905 -19.07 85.28 -7.21
C GLY A 905 -18.07 86.02 -6.33
N GLN A 906 -17.72 85.41 -5.18
CA GLN A 906 -16.70 85.90 -4.25
C GLN A 906 -15.74 84.78 -3.83
N TRP A 907 -14.44 85.05 -3.92
CA TRP A 907 -13.38 84.17 -3.43
C TRP A 907 -13.16 84.41 -1.95
N HIS A 908 -13.31 83.34 -1.16
CA HIS A 908 -13.10 83.36 0.27
C HIS A 908 -11.81 82.61 0.59
N PHE A 909 -10.89 83.30 1.27
CA PHE A 909 -9.63 82.72 1.70
C PHE A 909 -9.66 82.45 3.20
N VAL A 910 -9.12 81.30 3.61
CA VAL A 910 -8.98 80.89 5.01
C VAL A 910 -8.18 81.92 5.84
N GLY A 911 -8.47 82.02 7.14
CA GLY A 911 -7.77 82.87 8.11
C GLY A 911 -6.58 82.17 8.80
N CYS A 912 -5.74 82.95 9.49
CA CYS A 912 -4.56 82.45 10.21
C CYS A 912 -4.93 81.39 11.27
N ASP A 913 -5.98 81.63 12.06
CA ASP A 913 -6.41 80.70 13.13
C ASP A 913 -6.87 79.35 12.58
N GLN A 914 -7.60 79.37 11.46
CA GLN A 914 -8.08 78.16 10.79
C GLN A 914 -6.91 77.34 10.22
N VAL A 915 -5.86 78.00 9.72
CA VAL A 915 -4.64 77.32 9.25
C VAL A 915 -3.82 76.75 10.41
N LEU A 916 -3.81 77.40 11.58
CA LEU A 916 -2.99 77.02 12.73
C LEU A 916 -3.66 76.04 13.70
N GLN A 917 -5.00 75.96 13.74
CA GLN A 917 -5.75 74.95 14.53
C GLN A 917 -5.50 73.51 14.04
N VAL A 918 -5.20 73.34 12.75
CA VAL A 918 -4.93 72.06 12.09
C VAL A 918 -3.64 71.39 12.62
N ASN A 919 -2.70 72.13 13.23
CA ASN A 919 -1.43 71.63 13.75
C ASN A 919 -1.47 71.19 15.23
N SER A 920 -2.59 70.69 15.75
CA SER A 920 -2.69 70.22 17.15
C SER A 920 -2.89 68.71 17.31
N ILE A 921 -3.04 67.96 16.21
CA ILE A 921 -3.18 66.50 16.20
C ILE A 921 -2.25 65.94 15.13
N VAL A 922 -1.63 64.78 15.37
CA VAL A 922 -0.79 64.07 14.38
C VAL A 922 -1.63 63.78 13.14
N ILE A 923 -1.24 64.32 11.98
CA ILE A 923 -1.99 64.20 10.72
C ILE A 923 -1.29 63.21 9.78
N ASP A 924 -2.07 62.23 9.33
CA ASP A 924 -1.78 61.30 8.24
C ASP A 924 -1.89 62.02 6.87
N ASN A 925 -1.09 61.62 5.89
CA ASN A 925 -0.98 62.32 4.59
C ASN A 925 -2.29 62.39 3.78
N SER A 926 -3.28 61.54 4.13
CA SER A 926 -4.62 61.51 3.52
C SER A 926 -5.48 62.73 3.90
N THR A 927 -5.43 63.16 5.16
CA THR A 927 -6.18 64.32 5.69
C THR A 927 -5.70 65.68 5.19
N GLU A 928 -4.48 65.78 4.64
CA GLU A 928 -3.96 67.02 4.04
C GLU A 928 -4.58 67.32 2.66
N LYS A 929 -5.19 66.31 2.00
CA LYS A 929 -5.81 66.47 0.68
C LYS A 929 -7.23 67.03 0.79
N GLU A 930 -8.07 66.40 1.63
CA GLU A 930 -9.46 66.84 1.89
C GLU A 930 -9.55 68.27 2.47
N GLN A 931 -8.54 68.71 3.23
CA GLN A 931 -8.54 70.04 3.87
C GLN A 931 -8.06 71.18 2.97
N ARG A 932 -7.29 70.89 1.89
CA ARG A 932 -6.90 71.92 0.91
C ARG A 932 -8.10 72.43 0.11
N GLU A 933 -9.12 71.59 -0.06
CA GLU A 933 -10.35 71.92 -0.77
C GLU A 933 -11.20 72.99 -0.06
N GLU A 934 -11.03 73.17 1.26
CA GLU A 934 -11.78 74.18 2.04
C GLU A 934 -11.03 75.52 2.22
N TRP A 935 -9.76 75.62 1.80
CA TRP A 935 -8.93 76.80 2.06
C TRP A 935 -9.18 77.97 1.10
N LEU A 936 -9.70 77.65 -0.09
CA LEU A 936 -10.16 78.59 -1.09
C LEU A 936 -11.51 78.09 -1.60
N VAL A 937 -12.54 78.89 -1.39
CA VAL A 937 -13.91 78.53 -1.80
C VAL A 937 -14.48 79.67 -2.64
N LEU A 938 -15.17 79.31 -3.72
CA LEU A 938 -15.96 80.23 -4.53
C LEU A 938 -17.40 80.22 -4.03
N HIS A 939 -17.85 81.34 -3.50
CA HIS A 939 -19.25 81.52 -3.13
C HIS A 939 -20.03 82.12 -4.30
N ILE A 940 -21.15 81.51 -4.65
CA ILE A 940 -22.12 82.02 -5.64
C ILE A 940 -23.50 81.96 -4.99
N ASP A 941 -24.06 83.10 -4.59
CA ASP A 941 -25.29 83.18 -3.79
C ASP A 941 -25.25 82.30 -2.51
N LYS A 942 -25.99 81.19 -2.49
CA LYS A 942 -26.05 80.20 -1.39
C LYS A 942 -25.14 78.99 -1.62
N GLU A 943 -24.61 78.84 -2.83
CA GLU A 943 -23.77 77.71 -3.21
C GLU A 943 -22.30 78.01 -2.92
N LYS A 944 -21.61 76.99 -2.42
CA LYS A 944 -20.18 77.02 -2.14
C LYS A 944 -19.52 75.97 -3.02
N LEU A 945 -18.59 76.40 -3.86
CA LEU A 945 -17.81 75.52 -4.71
C LEU A 945 -16.38 75.47 -4.19
N ASN A 946 -15.90 74.26 -3.87
CA ASN A 946 -14.49 74.04 -3.58
C ASN A 946 -13.64 74.14 -4.86
N CYS A 947 -12.31 74.11 -4.72
CA CYS A 947 -11.40 74.18 -5.88
C CYS A 947 -11.69 73.11 -6.93
N ASP A 948 -11.93 71.87 -6.51
CA ASP A 948 -12.12 70.73 -7.41
C ASP A 948 -13.43 70.83 -8.19
N GLN A 949 -14.51 71.28 -7.55
CA GLN A 949 -15.79 71.55 -8.21
C GLN A 949 -15.69 72.70 -9.22
N VAL A 950 -14.86 73.70 -8.93
CA VAL A 950 -14.58 74.78 -9.89
C VAL A 950 -13.74 74.26 -11.06
N GLU A 951 -12.72 73.45 -10.82
CA GLU A 951 -11.88 72.83 -11.86
C GLU A 951 -12.71 71.90 -12.76
N GLN A 952 -13.56 71.06 -12.17
CA GLN A 952 -14.47 70.19 -12.91
C GLN A 952 -15.47 70.98 -13.78
N ALA A 953 -16.04 72.06 -13.24
CA ALA A 953 -16.92 72.93 -14.02
C ALA A 953 -16.18 73.62 -15.18
N ILE A 954 -14.89 73.96 -15.01
CA ILE A 954 -14.04 74.50 -16.07
C ILE A 954 -13.78 73.44 -17.14
N ASP A 955 -13.43 72.22 -16.74
CA ASP A 955 -13.11 71.13 -17.68
C ASP A 955 -14.33 70.74 -18.52
N HIS A 956 -15.51 70.60 -17.90
CA HIS A 956 -16.76 70.34 -18.63
C HIS A 956 -17.06 71.41 -19.71
N VAL A 957 -16.69 72.66 -19.45
CA VAL A 957 -16.89 73.75 -20.40
C VAL A 957 -15.83 73.75 -21.50
N LEU A 958 -14.57 73.52 -21.15
CA LEU A 958 -13.47 73.44 -22.11
C LEU A 958 -13.64 72.26 -23.08
N LEU A 959 -14.14 71.12 -22.58
CA LEU A 959 -14.42 69.92 -23.38
C LEU A 959 -15.68 70.07 -24.25
N GLY A 960 -16.70 70.79 -23.77
CA GLY A 960 -18.01 70.86 -24.45
C GLY A 960 -18.23 72.04 -25.42
N PHE A 961 -17.41 73.10 -25.38
CA PHE A 961 -17.57 74.27 -26.24
C PHE A 961 -16.33 74.57 -27.09
N SER A 962 -16.40 74.29 -28.40
CA SER A 962 -15.30 74.51 -29.36
C SER A 962 -15.22 75.93 -29.98
N LYS A 963 -16.04 76.90 -29.52
CA LYS A 963 -16.11 78.25 -30.14
C LYS A 963 -15.53 79.34 -29.24
N GLU A 964 -14.41 79.93 -29.67
CA GLU A 964 -13.58 80.93 -28.98
C GLU A 964 -14.32 82.14 -28.39
N LYS A 965 -15.43 82.59 -28.99
CA LYS A 965 -16.11 83.84 -28.55
C LYS A 965 -16.80 83.74 -27.19
N LYS A 966 -17.30 82.55 -26.80
CA LYS A 966 -17.97 82.34 -25.50
C LYS A 966 -16.99 82.02 -24.37
N LEU A 967 -15.81 81.51 -24.72
CA LEU A 967 -14.78 81.11 -23.75
C LEU A 967 -13.98 82.29 -23.19
N LYS A 968 -13.88 83.44 -23.90
CA LYS A 968 -13.08 84.59 -23.47
C LYS A 968 -13.38 85.10 -22.06
N GLU A 969 -14.64 85.05 -21.62
CA GLU A 969 -15.03 85.47 -20.27
C GLU A 969 -14.60 84.44 -19.21
N ILE A 970 -14.69 83.15 -19.54
CA ILE A 970 -14.26 82.04 -18.68
C ILE A 970 -12.74 81.96 -18.60
N THR A 971 -12.01 82.24 -19.68
CA THR A 971 -10.53 82.31 -19.63
C THR A 971 -10.03 83.32 -18.61
N LYS A 972 -10.70 84.49 -18.49
CA LYS A 972 -10.37 85.49 -17.45
C LYS A 972 -10.67 84.97 -16.04
N LEU A 973 -11.72 84.17 -15.86
CA LEU A 973 -12.03 83.52 -14.60
C LEU A 973 -10.95 82.49 -14.23
N ILE A 974 -10.52 81.66 -15.19
CA ILE A 974 -9.47 80.65 -15.01
C ILE A 974 -8.15 81.33 -14.57
N GLU A 975 -7.76 82.42 -15.23
CA GLU A 975 -6.58 83.20 -14.86
C GLU A 975 -6.68 83.76 -13.43
N LYS A 976 -7.83 84.33 -13.06
CA LYS A 976 -8.07 84.84 -11.70
C LYS A 976 -8.04 83.72 -10.65
N PHE A 977 -8.64 82.58 -10.97
CA PHE A 977 -8.64 81.42 -10.10
C PHE A 977 -7.22 80.89 -9.86
N GLY A 978 -6.39 80.83 -10.91
CA GLY A 978 -4.97 80.51 -10.78
C GLY A 978 -4.23 81.44 -9.81
N VAL A 979 -4.42 82.76 -9.94
CA VAL A 979 -3.81 83.74 -9.03
C VAL A 979 -4.35 83.62 -7.61
N CYS A 980 -5.64 83.27 -7.42
CA CYS A 980 -6.20 83.01 -6.09
C CYS A 980 -5.53 81.80 -5.42
N LYS A 981 -5.31 80.70 -6.15
CA LYS A 981 -4.57 79.54 -5.63
C LYS A 981 -3.16 79.92 -5.17
N ASP A 982 -2.49 80.79 -5.92
CA ASP A 982 -1.16 81.28 -5.56
C ASP A 982 -1.18 82.17 -4.31
N ILE A 983 -2.09 83.15 -4.23
CA ILE A 983 -2.28 84.02 -3.05
C ILE A 983 -2.52 83.16 -1.81
N GLN A 984 -3.41 82.16 -1.93
CA GLN A 984 -3.75 81.26 -0.84
C GLN A 984 -2.53 80.46 -0.37
N THR A 985 -1.75 79.93 -1.31
CA THR A 985 -0.50 79.21 -1.04
C THR A 985 0.53 80.09 -0.32
N LEU A 986 0.70 81.34 -0.78
CA LEU A 986 1.63 82.30 -0.17
C LEU A 986 1.23 82.67 1.27
N ARG A 987 -0.07 82.88 1.52
CA ARG A 987 -0.63 83.17 2.86
C ARG A 987 -0.41 82.02 3.82
N VAL A 988 -0.73 80.80 3.41
CA VAL A 988 -0.51 79.59 4.21
C VAL A 988 0.97 79.39 4.51
N ALA A 989 1.85 79.58 3.52
CA ALA A 989 3.29 79.47 3.71
C ALA A 989 3.83 80.50 4.71
N PHE A 990 3.34 81.75 4.67
CA PHE A 990 3.71 82.80 5.61
C PHE A 990 3.37 82.41 7.06
N TRP A 991 2.14 81.92 7.31
CA TRP A 991 1.72 81.52 8.66
C TRP A 991 2.37 80.21 9.13
N ARG A 992 2.54 79.21 8.25
CA ARG A 992 3.26 77.96 8.57
C ARG A 992 4.73 78.22 8.94
N LYS A 993 5.36 79.25 8.38
CA LYS A 993 6.72 79.69 8.74
C LYS A 993 6.79 80.59 9.98
N GLY A 994 5.68 80.82 10.68
CA GLY A 994 5.66 81.59 11.91
C GLY A 994 5.32 83.07 11.76
N GLY A 995 5.06 83.56 10.54
CA GLY A 995 4.64 84.95 10.34
C GLY A 995 3.31 85.21 11.03
N ARG A 996 3.17 86.40 11.64
CA ARG A 996 1.93 86.88 12.25
C ARG A 996 1.59 88.27 11.71
N GLN A 997 0.31 88.50 11.43
CA GLN A 997 -0.25 89.79 11.05
C GLN A 997 -1.65 89.88 11.66
N VAL A 998 -2.07 91.11 12.02
CA VAL A 998 -3.43 91.41 12.50
C VAL A 998 -4.47 90.80 11.55
N ILE A 999 -5.41 90.07 12.14
CA ILE A 999 -6.32 89.13 11.46
C ILE A 999 -7.35 89.90 10.63
N GLU A 1000 -7.17 89.95 9.32
CA GLU A 1000 -8.24 90.32 8.38
C GLU A 1000 -8.61 89.11 7.52
N LYS A 1001 -9.91 88.74 7.55
CA LYS A 1001 -10.48 87.76 6.63
C LYS A 1001 -10.38 88.34 5.22
N LEU A 1002 -9.65 87.67 4.34
CA LEU A 1002 -9.46 88.12 2.96
C LEU A 1002 -10.59 87.58 2.08
N GLN A 1003 -11.26 88.48 1.40
CA GLN A 1003 -12.28 88.20 0.38
C GLN A 1003 -11.94 88.99 -0.88
N LEU A 1004 -12.12 88.39 -2.05
CA LEU A 1004 -11.95 89.06 -3.34
C LEU A 1004 -13.16 88.80 -4.22
N GLU A 1005 -13.75 89.87 -4.77
CA GLU A 1005 -14.87 89.68 -5.70
C GLU A 1005 -14.35 89.21 -7.06
N VAL A 1006 -15.01 88.22 -7.66
CA VAL A 1006 -14.61 87.68 -8.98
C VAL A 1006 -14.64 88.79 -10.05
N LYS A 1007 -15.52 89.79 -9.90
CA LYS A 1007 -15.69 90.90 -10.84
C LYS A 1007 -14.52 91.90 -10.84
N GLU A 1008 -13.66 91.91 -9.81
CA GLU A 1008 -12.48 92.78 -9.75
C GLU A 1008 -11.50 92.53 -10.91
N PRO A 1009 -10.72 93.53 -11.36
CA PRO A 1009 -9.77 93.33 -12.45
C PRO A 1009 -8.59 92.45 -12.00
N LEU A 1010 -8.05 91.64 -12.91
CA LEU A 1010 -6.92 90.72 -12.63
C LEU A 1010 -5.69 91.44 -12.03
N SER A 1011 -5.53 92.74 -12.28
CA SER A 1011 -4.47 93.57 -11.69
C SER A 1011 -4.53 93.63 -10.17
N GLU A 1012 -5.72 93.65 -9.56
CA GLU A 1012 -5.87 93.66 -8.09
C GLU A 1012 -5.42 92.31 -7.49
N PHE A 1013 -5.81 91.20 -8.12
CA PHE A 1013 -5.34 89.87 -7.73
C PHE A 1013 -3.81 89.75 -7.80
N LYS A 1014 -3.19 90.18 -8.91
CA LYS A 1014 -1.72 90.15 -9.07
C LYS A 1014 -0.99 91.08 -8.11
N LYS A 1015 -1.56 92.24 -7.81
CA LYS A 1015 -1.02 93.16 -6.80
C LYS A 1015 -1.00 92.49 -5.43
N LEU A 1016 -2.11 91.87 -5.03
CA LEU A 1016 -2.20 91.16 -3.76
C LEU A 1016 -1.25 89.95 -3.69
N GLN A 1017 -1.13 89.18 -4.79
CA GLN A 1017 -0.14 88.10 -4.90
C GLN A 1017 1.28 88.62 -4.65
N SER A 1018 1.65 89.74 -5.29
CA SER A 1018 2.97 90.36 -5.14
C SER A 1018 3.21 90.87 -3.72
N GLU A 1019 2.19 91.43 -3.07
CA GLU A 1019 2.26 91.85 -1.66
C GLU A 1019 2.53 90.68 -0.72
N TRP A 1020 1.83 89.56 -0.89
CA TRP A 1020 2.06 88.36 -0.07
C TRP A 1020 3.40 87.69 -0.36
N GLN A 1021 3.86 87.70 -1.61
CA GLN A 1021 5.18 87.20 -1.97
C GLN A 1021 6.29 88.04 -1.32
N LYS A 1022 6.13 89.37 -1.30
CA LYS A 1022 7.04 90.30 -0.61
C LYS A 1022 7.04 90.03 0.90
N LYS A 1023 5.87 89.94 1.54
CA LYS A 1023 5.74 89.64 2.97
C LYS A 1023 6.40 88.32 3.36
N LEU A 1024 6.19 87.26 2.56
CA LEU A 1024 6.82 85.96 2.81
C LEU A 1024 8.34 86.00 2.69
N LYS A 1025 8.86 86.80 1.74
CA LYS A 1025 10.30 86.99 1.56
C LYS A 1025 10.90 87.77 2.74
N GLU A 1026 10.32 88.92 3.09
CA GLU A 1026 10.74 89.74 4.23
C GLU A 1026 10.73 88.93 5.53
N TRP A 1027 9.69 88.10 5.73
CA TRP A 1027 9.63 87.22 6.89
C TRP A 1027 10.74 86.16 6.90
N ARG A 1028 11.08 85.60 5.73
CA ARG A 1028 12.16 84.61 5.62
C ARG A 1028 13.51 85.24 5.97
N ASP A 1029 13.78 86.45 5.50
CA ASP A 1029 15.01 87.17 5.79
C ASP A 1029 15.09 87.53 7.29
N GLU A 1030 13.97 87.95 7.89
CA GLU A 1030 13.87 88.23 9.32
C GLU A 1030 14.04 86.96 10.18
N CYS A 1031 13.49 85.82 9.76
CA CYS A 1031 13.70 84.53 10.41
C CYS A 1031 15.19 84.17 10.51
N VAL A 1032 15.93 84.35 9.41
CA VAL A 1032 17.38 84.08 9.35
C VAL A 1032 18.12 85.04 10.29
N LYS A 1033 17.77 86.32 10.27
CA LYS A 1033 18.36 87.33 11.15
C LYS A 1033 18.14 86.98 12.64
N LEU A 1034 16.91 86.69 13.05
CA LEU A 1034 16.56 86.33 14.43
C LEU A 1034 17.30 85.07 14.90
N ARG A 1035 17.40 84.04 14.07
CA ARG A 1035 18.14 82.80 14.39
C ARG A 1035 19.64 82.98 14.47
N THR A 1036 20.19 83.93 13.73
CA THR A 1036 21.61 84.30 13.79
C THR A 1036 21.92 85.09 15.06
N GLU A 1037 21.06 86.04 15.41
CA GLU A 1037 21.21 86.89 16.60
C GLU A 1037 20.96 86.13 17.91
N TYR A 1038 19.99 85.21 17.92
CA TYR A 1038 19.63 84.38 19.07
C TYR A 1038 19.69 82.89 18.72
N PRO A 1039 20.85 82.23 18.88
CA PRO A 1039 21.04 80.84 18.48
C PRO A 1039 20.06 79.85 19.13
N ILE A 1040 19.54 80.18 20.31
CA ILE A 1040 18.53 79.38 21.01
C ILE A 1040 17.24 79.19 20.19
N LEU A 1041 16.91 80.13 19.30
CA LEU A 1041 15.74 80.03 18.43
C LEU A 1041 15.89 78.94 17.36
N ASN A 1042 17.08 78.36 17.17
CA ASN A 1042 17.28 77.23 16.26
C ASN A 1042 16.70 75.91 16.79
N TYR A 1043 16.41 75.82 18.09
CA TYR A 1043 15.86 74.61 18.72
C TYR A 1043 14.34 74.47 18.55
N PHE A 1044 13.68 75.50 18.02
CA PHE A 1044 12.23 75.54 17.88
C PHE A 1044 11.82 76.13 16.53
N THR A 1045 10.64 75.75 16.06
CA THR A 1045 9.96 76.50 15.00
C THR A 1045 9.43 77.82 15.57
N PHE A 1046 9.33 78.87 14.73
CA PHE A 1046 8.75 80.15 15.18
C PHE A 1046 7.30 80.01 15.67
N ASN A 1047 6.54 79.06 15.14
CA ASN A 1047 5.20 78.73 15.63
C ASN A 1047 5.21 78.10 17.04
N GLU A 1048 6.16 77.21 17.34
CA GLU A 1048 6.36 76.71 18.72
C GLU A 1048 6.76 77.85 19.65
N ILE A 1049 7.64 78.74 19.23
CA ILE A 1049 8.07 79.89 20.04
C ILE A 1049 6.88 80.82 20.32
N HIS A 1050 6.05 81.14 19.31
CA HIS A 1050 4.84 81.93 19.54
C HIS A 1050 3.91 81.29 20.56
N ARG A 1051 3.66 79.97 20.48
CA ARG A 1051 2.87 79.23 21.48
C ARG A 1051 3.53 79.25 22.86
N LEU A 1052 4.86 79.15 22.94
CA LEU A 1052 5.60 79.26 24.19
C LEU A 1052 5.51 80.67 24.78
N CYS A 1053 5.59 81.71 23.96
CA CYS A 1053 5.39 83.09 24.39
C CYS A 1053 3.97 83.32 24.92
N GLU A 1054 2.94 82.76 24.28
CA GLU A 1054 1.56 82.76 24.82
C GLU A 1054 1.51 82.10 26.19
N LYS A 1055 2.12 80.91 26.34
CA LYS A 1055 2.19 80.22 27.64
C LYS A 1055 2.99 80.98 28.68
N LEU A 1056 4.08 81.65 28.30
CA LEU A 1056 4.87 82.48 29.22
C LEU A 1056 4.07 83.70 29.67
N ASN A 1057 3.33 84.34 28.78
CA ASN A 1057 2.41 85.42 29.12
C ASN A 1057 1.32 84.95 30.10
N ASP A 1058 0.73 83.77 29.86
CA ASP A 1058 -0.25 83.15 30.77
C ASP A 1058 0.37 82.90 32.16
N ILE A 1059 1.58 82.34 32.21
CA ILE A 1059 2.28 81.98 33.45
C ILE A 1059 2.69 83.21 34.25
N VAL A 1060 3.27 84.23 33.61
CA VAL A 1060 3.67 85.46 34.31
C VAL A 1060 2.45 86.23 34.81
N SER A 1061 1.30 86.10 34.14
CA SER A 1061 0.03 86.67 34.61
C SER A 1061 -0.57 85.91 35.81
N CYS A 1062 -0.11 84.68 36.12
CA CYS A 1062 -0.56 83.90 37.27
C CYS A 1062 0.09 84.35 38.59
N ARG A 1063 -0.59 84.06 39.73
CA ARG A 1063 -0.04 84.28 41.08
C ARG A 1063 1.26 83.48 41.28
N GLN A 1064 2.24 84.08 41.96
CA GLN A 1064 3.61 83.55 42.06
C GLN A 1064 3.68 82.10 42.60
N LYS A 1065 2.80 81.74 43.55
CA LYS A 1065 2.70 80.38 44.10
C LYS A 1065 2.39 79.25 43.10
N HIS A 1066 1.85 79.58 41.92
CA HIS A 1066 1.54 78.59 40.88
C HIS A 1066 2.56 78.60 39.73
N ARG A 1067 3.42 79.62 39.66
CA ARG A 1067 4.35 79.80 38.54
C ARG A 1067 5.34 78.65 38.45
N GLU A 1068 5.89 78.18 39.57
CA GLU A 1068 6.85 77.07 39.59
C GLU A 1068 6.30 75.78 38.98
N ILE A 1069 5.07 75.40 39.37
CA ILE A 1069 4.39 74.20 38.85
C ILE A 1069 4.07 74.36 37.36
N LEU A 1070 3.57 75.52 36.95
CA LEU A 1070 3.25 75.78 35.53
C LEU A 1070 4.51 75.84 34.66
N CYS A 1071 5.59 76.43 35.17
CA CYS A 1071 6.92 76.43 34.57
C CYS A 1071 7.43 75.01 34.38
N SER A 1072 7.37 74.16 35.42
CA SER A 1072 7.77 72.75 35.34
C SER A 1072 6.94 71.95 34.33
N LYS A 1073 5.64 72.22 34.25
CA LYS A 1073 4.74 71.48 33.35
C LYS A 1073 4.82 71.92 31.89
N PHE A 1074 4.92 73.22 31.63
CA PHE A 1074 4.70 73.77 30.29
C PHE A 1074 5.92 74.41 29.65
N ILE A 1075 6.92 74.84 30.43
CA ILE A 1075 8.11 75.54 29.91
C ILE A 1075 9.36 74.67 30.01
N LEU A 1076 9.54 73.99 31.14
CA LEU A 1076 10.69 73.12 31.41
C LEU A 1076 10.90 72.05 30.32
N PRO A 1077 9.88 71.30 29.86
CA PRO A 1077 10.09 70.24 28.86
C PRO A 1077 10.61 70.78 27.52
N PHE A 1078 10.27 72.02 27.18
CA PHE A 1078 10.75 72.65 25.95
C PHE A 1078 12.19 73.12 26.10
N LEU A 1079 12.54 73.76 27.23
CA LEU A 1079 13.90 74.23 27.48
C LEU A 1079 14.89 73.09 27.75
N GLN A 1080 14.42 71.93 28.22
CA GLN A 1080 15.21 70.70 28.33
C GLN A 1080 15.68 70.14 26.97
N ARG A 1081 15.11 70.58 25.84
CA ARG A 1081 15.66 70.27 24.50
C ARG A 1081 17.03 70.92 24.25
N ILE A 1082 17.35 71.98 25.01
CA ILE A 1082 18.59 72.74 24.89
C ILE A 1082 19.60 72.32 25.96
N ASP A 1083 19.12 72.16 27.20
CA ASP A 1083 19.91 71.66 28.32
C ASP A 1083 19.10 70.60 29.10
N PRO A 1084 19.36 69.31 28.89
CA PRO A 1084 18.63 68.23 29.57
C PRO A 1084 18.82 68.25 31.09
N SER A 1085 19.90 68.87 31.61
CA SER A 1085 20.20 68.94 33.04
C SER A 1085 19.39 70.00 33.78
N LEU A 1086 18.65 70.83 33.05
CA LEU A 1086 17.82 71.90 33.58
C LEU A 1086 16.68 71.29 34.43
N SER A 1087 16.68 71.60 35.73
CA SER A 1087 15.70 71.12 36.70
C SER A 1087 14.74 72.21 37.21
N ASN A 1088 15.13 73.49 37.08
CA ASN A 1088 14.31 74.64 37.43
C ASN A 1088 14.43 75.75 36.39
N VAL A 1089 13.30 76.17 35.81
CA VAL A 1089 13.23 77.25 34.81
C VAL A 1089 12.58 78.53 35.33
N LEU A 1090 12.08 78.52 36.55
CA LEU A 1090 11.45 79.68 37.16
C LEU A 1090 12.35 80.94 37.12
N PRO A 1091 13.68 80.87 37.39
CA PRO A 1091 14.55 82.05 37.33
C PRO A 1091 14.62 82.71 35.95
N PHE A 1092 14.44 81.95 34.87
CA PHE A 1092 14.40 82.50 33.51
C PHE A 1092 13.02 83.07 33.19
N VAL A 1093 11.95 82.39 33.62
CA VAL A 1093 10.58 82.87 33.43
C VAL A 1093 10.31 84.14 34.22
N GLU A 1094 10.95 84.36 35.37
CA GLU A 1094 10.84 85.63 36.12
C GLU A 1094 11.46 86.83 35.38
N LYS A 1095 12.38 86.58 34.42
CA LYS A 1095 12.90 87.63 33.52
C LYS A 1095 11.94 87.94 32.36
N TRP A 1096 10.91 87.11 32.13
CA TRP A 1096 9.92 87.34 31.09
C TRP A 1096 9.00 88.52 31.45
N ARG A 1097 8.88 89.49 30.54
CA ARG A 1097 7.91 90.59 30.61
C ARG A 1097 6.79 90.28 29.63
N PHE A 1098 5.55 90.56 30.01
CA PHE A 1098 4.41 90.35 29.14
C PHE A 1098 4.60 91.10 27.81
N GLU A 1099 4.52 90.40 26.68
CA GLU A 1099 4.69 90.98 25.34
C GLU A 1099 3.67 90.38 24.37
N VAL A 1100 3.07 91.23 23.53
CA VAL A 1100 2.04 90.79 22.58
C VAL A 1100 2.67 89.89 21.51
N VAL A 1101 2.17 88.66 21.41
CA VAL A 1101 2.75 87.57 20.59
C VAL A 1101 2.72 87.86 19.09
N GLU A 1102 1.88 88.80 18.66
CA GLU A 1102 1.72 89.22 17.27
C GLU A 1102 2.88 90.09 16.74
N LYS A 1103 3.86 90.46 17.59
CA LYS A 1103 5.05 91.23 17.19
C LYS A 1103 6.31 90.40 17.30
N ASN A 1104 7.26 90.62 16.38
CA ASN A 1104 8.62 90.04 16.44
C ASN A 1104 9.32 90.28 17.79
N LYS A 1105 8.87 91.30 18.54
CA LYS A 1105 9.31 91.59 19.90
C LYS A 1105 9.22 90.38 20.83
N ALA A 1106 8.16 89.56 20.75
CA ALA A 1106 8.04 88.36 21.57
C ALA A 1106 9.12 87.32 21.23
N LEU A 1107 9.50 87.19 19.95
CA LEU A 1107 10.56 86.30 19.50
C LEU A 1107 11.94 86.79 19.95
N THR A 1108 12.21 88.09 19.79
CA THR A 1108 13.45 88.75 20.26
C THR A 1108 13.59 88.63 21.77
N GLN A 1109 12.51 88.83 22.51
CA GLN A 1109 12.49 88.69 23.97
C GLN A 1109 12.71 87.25 24.40
N PHE A 1110 12.11 86.27 23.71
CA PHE A 1110 12.35 84.86 23.98
C PHE A 1110 13.82 84.50 23.76
N GLY A 1111 14.38 84.95 22.63
CA GLY A 1111 15.80 84.85 22.34
C GLY A 1111 16.64 85.45 23.48
N THR A 1112 16.31 86.65 23.93
CA THR A 1112 17.07 87.36 24.97
C THR A 1112 16.99 86.68 26.34
N VAL A 1113 15.80 86.36 26.81
CA VAL A 1113 15.54 85.83 28.18
C VAL A 1113 16.20 84.46 28.38
N PHE A 1114 16.17 83.61 27.36
CA PHE A 1114 16.64 82.24 27.48
C PHE A 1114 18.03 82.01 26.88
N SER A 1115 18.66 83.02 26.25
CA SER A 1115 20.03 82.92 25.70
C SER A 1115 21.06 82.46 26.74
N ASP A 1116 20.88 82.81 28.02
CA ASP A 1116 21.76 82.35 29.11
C ASP A 1116 21.80 80.82 29.26
N ILE A 1117 20.68 80.12 28.97
CA ILE A 1117 20.60 78.65 28.99
C ILE A 1117 21.51 78.06 27.93
N TRP A 1118 21.53 78.66 26.74
CA TRP A 1118 22.41 78.26 25.64
C TRP A 1118 23.90 78.47 25.95
N VAL A 1119 24.25 79.58 26.62
CA VAL A 1119 25.64 79.86 27.00
C VAL A 1119 26.14 78.89 28.08
N ASN A 1120 25.27 78.49 29.01
CA ASN A 1120 25.62 77.57 30.09
C ASN A 1120 25.72 76.11 29.62
N SER A 1121 24.91 75.67 28.65
CA SER A 1121 25.02 74.32 28.10
C SER A 1121 26.36 74.09 27.36
N LYS A 1122 26.94 75.13 26.75
CA LYS A 1122 28.28 75.07 26.13
C LYS A 1122 29.43 74.85 27.12
N LYS A 1123 29.30 75.24 28.39
CA LYS A 1123 30.34 75.00 29.42
C LYS A 1123 30.40 73.54 29.88
N HIS A 1124 29.41 72.72 29.53
CA HIS A 1124 29.33 71.31 29.91
C HIS A 1124 29.65 70.32 28.78
N CYS A 1125 29.90 70.78 27.54
CA CYS A 1125 30.16 69.92 26.39
C CYS A 1125 31.43 70.32 25.61
N ASP A 1126 32.60 70.04 26.17
CA ASP A 1126 33.80 69.68 25.38
C ASP A 1126 33.75 68.16 25.13
N THR A 1127 32.82 67.70 24.30
CA THR A 1127 32.90 66.40 23.60
C THR A 1127 31.73 66.27 22.61
N GLN A 1128 32.09 65.97 21.36
CA GLN A 1128 31.24 65.50 20.26
C GLN A 1128 30.37 66.53 19.50
N LEU A 1129 31.02 67.11 18.48
CA LEU A 1129 30.39 67.48 17.19
C LEU A 1129 29.70 66.26 16.57
N HIS A 1130 28.39 66.36 16.32
CA HIS A 1130 27.76 66.04 15.03
C HIS A 1130 26.23 66.19 15.14
N THR A 1131 25.70 67.36 14.80
CA THR A 1131 24.36 67.45 14.21
C THR A 1131 24.42 68.37 13.01
N SER A 1132 24.29 67.77 11.84
CA SER A 1132 24.10 68.43 10.56
C SER A 1132 22.79 69.26 10.58
N PRO A 1133 22.69 70.32 9.75
CA PRO A 1133 21.65 71.32 9.82
C PRO A 1133 20.33 70.74 9.30
N MET A 1134 19.32 70.74 10.14
CA MET A 1134 17.97 70.42 9.71
C MET A 1134 17.27 71.75 9.36
N TRP A 1135 16.81 71.85 8.11
CA TRP A 1135 15.88 72.86 7.53
C TRP A 1135 16.48 74.17 6.96
N THR A 1136 16.81 74.13 5.66
CA THR A 1136 16.45 75.20 4.69
C THR A 1136 15.02 75.01 4.20
#